data_AF-M1VW34-F1
#
_entry.id   AF-M1VW34-F1
#
_cell.length_a   1.000
_cell.length_b   1.000
_cell.length_c   1.000
_cell.angle_alpha   90.00
_cell.angle_beta   90.00
_cell.angle_gamma   90.00
#
_symmetry.space_group_name_H-M   'P 1'
#
loop_
_entity.id
_entity.type
_entity.pdbx_description
1 polymer ?
#
loop_
_entity_poly.entity_id
_entity_poly.type
_entity_poly.pdbx_seq_one_letter_code
_entity_poly.pdbx_strand_id
1 'polypeptide(L)'
;MKRKAEDEVVGSLDSSGSTGSHKKSKTSPSTETIQKRFRNSLFDTSVRDAYTKEYASSAPYKHAVIHELVDDTLLRSVRDEVCNNLQYTLKETDIYKIHQSGDLANIDGLDPELVAKVPSLLALRDALYSETFRNYVSDITGCGPLSAKKTDMAVNVYSPGGFLLCHDDVIGSRRVSYILYLTDPDMPWQPEWGGALRLFPVQEKKNKDGEVAHVPLPDPVKVIPPAWNQLSFFAVQPGESFHDVEEVYHAETQEQLKKDGGRVRVAISGWFHIPQHGEDGYIEGEEDKNAQNSSLMQLRGNPAQFDVPQVQPVAICDPSSHQQGDFEAGDLEFLLRYISAPYLTPDVMEQIADQLEQDSTITLPDILSKAFIERLKAYIEDAETKPLPEKTATIEESTAWKVAQPPHKHRFLYQLSEDVRASRDITPLTELLDTLLPSPQFRKWLQIATRCTLTSQHVMARRFRRGGDYTLATGQTEPLSLELGLGITPTPGWGEEEGNEDEDEEAEEAEEEGEDEDGDEEEEAAGPAADSTASKVAETAEAPAATAISTAAQISEAAVTSAQAVAGAAQYFAKMPASQAAARALLAAALALAEAMAKESGQADCIAIAANAASTLASFAAPEESDAAAEAAEEEPPKDKGKGKAVDTTEPVLASTEETQQPSKDKGKGKAVLRSRDNTPSIIQEDENVPDSLDTEQVDVGGMEVYLAPDNDENDDAAVYKSSGDQDSALFFQAASWNKLTLVMRDRGTLKFVKYVSRKARGDRWDVTAKFGVADDGEGEGEGEEGLQLSDSDDEQGGGLNMGRSPSSGSLSE
;
A
#
# COMPACT_ATOMS: atom_id res chain seq x y z
N MET A 1 -40.78 -8.25 -23.18
CA MET A 1 -41.98 -8.66 -23.97
C MET A 1 -41.58 -9.64 -25.07
N LYS A 2 -42.51 -10.44 -25.62
CA LYS A 2 -42.21 -11.44 -26.67
C LYS A 2 -41.89 -10.80 -28.03
N ARG A 3 -40.93 -11.38 -28.74
CA ARG A 3 -41.16 -11.81 -30.13
C ARG A 3 -40.33 -13.06 -30.44
N LYS A 4 -40.91 -13.96 -31.23
CA LYS A 4 -40.39 -15.29 -31.60
C LYS A 4 -40.15 -15.28 -33.10
N ALA A 5 -39.08 -15.90 -33.56
CA ALA A 5 -38.88 -16.22 -34.97
C ALA A 5 -38.95 -17.75 -35.14
N GLU A 6 -39.56 -18.20 -36.23
CA GLU A 6 -39.63 -19.60 -36.66
C GLU A 6 -39.22 -19.65 -38.14
N ASP A 7 -38.57 -20.73 -38.56
CA ASP A 7 -38.04 -20.88 -39.91
C ASP A 7 -39.12 -21.00 -40.99
N GLU A 8 -38.80 -20.61 -42.23
CA GLU A 8 -39.38 -21.25 -43.40
C GLU A 8 -38.35 -21.33 -44.55
N VAL A 9 -38.36 -22.43 -45.31
CA VAL A 9 -37.30 -22.83 -46.26
C VAL A 9 -37.87 -23.10 -47.64
N VAL A 10 -37.34 -22.40 -48.67
CA VAL A 10 -37.53 -22.76 -50.09
C VAL A 10 -36.24 -22.47 -50.89
N GLY A 11 -35.82 -23.38 -51.75
CA GLY A 11 -34.71 -23.18 -52.72
C GLY A 11 -35.20 -22.54 -54.05
N SER A 12 -34.46 -22.57 -55.16
CA SER A 12 -33.17 -23.22 -55.47
C SER A 12 -32.61 -22.66 -56.81
N LEU A 13 -31.33 -22.95 -57.14
CA LEU A 13 -30.63 -22.66 -58.41
C LEU A 13 -30.25 -21.16 -58.63
N ASP A 14 -29.15 -20.78 -59.30
CA ASP A 14 -28.20 -21.56 -60.12
C ASP A 14 -26.75 -20.96 -60.20
N SER A 15 -25.85 -21.73 -60.83
CA SER A 15 -24.53 -21.38 -61.44
C SER A 15 -23.33 -20.89 -60.61
N SER A 16 -22.44 -21.85 -60.29
CA SER A 16 -20.97 -21.87 -60.54
C SER A 16 -20.04 -20.71 -60.11
N GLY A 17 -18.98 -21.00 -59.31
CA GLY A 17 -17.99 -19.96 -58.93
C GLY A 17 -16.66 -20.33 -58.23
N SER A 18 -16.08 -21.52 -58.41
CA SER A 18 -14.65 -21.87 -58.15
C SER A 18 -13.83 -21.06 -57.12
N THR A 19 -13.65 -21.58 -55.89
CA THR A 19 -12.33 -22.02 -55.33
C THR A 19 -12.46 -22.46 -53.87
N GLY A 20 -12.00 -23.67 -53.55
CA GLY A 20 -11.99 -24.19 -52.18
C GLY A 20 -10.66 -23.91 -51.48
N SER A 21 -10.61 -22.94 -50.58
CA SER A 21 -9.50 -22.78 -49.65
C SER A 21 -9.59 -23.82 -48.54
N HIS A 22 -8.78 -24.89 -48.63
CA HIS A 22 -8.65 -25.86 -47.55
C HIS A 22 -8.00 -25.21 -46.31
N LYS A 23 -8.82 -24.66 -45.42
CA LYS A 23 -8.44 -24.29 -44.05
C LYS A 23 -7.99 -25.57 -43.35
N LYS A 24 -6.67 -25.82 -43.31
CA LYS A 24 -6.07 -26.97 -42.61
C LYS A 24 -6.57 -26.95 -41.16
N SER A 25 -7.14 -28.06 -40.69
CA SER A 25 -7.31 -28.24 -39.26
C SER A 25 -5.93 -28.28 -38.60
N LYS A 26 -5.78 -27.59 -37.46
CA LYS A 26 -4.60 -27.68 -36.58
C LYS A 26 -4.59 -29.13 -36.06
N THR A 27 -3.78 -30.00 -36.66
CA THR A 27 -3.78 -31.44 -36.31
C THR A 27 -3.14 -31.59 -34.94
N SER A 28 -3.90 -32.08 -33.95
CA SER A 28 -3.39 -32.28 -32.60
C SER A 28 -2.21 -33.26 -32.58
N PRO A 29 -1.18 -33.04 -31.75
CA PRO A 29 -0.08 -33.99 -31.59
C PRO A 29 -0.60 -35.35 -31.10
N SER A 30 0.05 -36.45 -31.50
CA SER A 30 -0.33 -37.78 -31.02
C SER A 30 -0.03 -37.93 -29.53
N THR A 31 -0.78 -38.81 -28.85
CA THR A 31 -0.59 -39.13 -27.41
C THR A 31 0.86 -39.46 -27.07
N GLU A 32 1.55 -40.26 -27.89
CA GLU A 32 2.98 -40.55 -27.72
C GLU A 32 3.88 -39.31 -27.82
N THR A 33 3.51 -38.33 -28.66
CA THR A 33 4.27 -37.08 -28.83
C THR A 33 4.08 -36.18 -27.62
N ILE A 34 2.87 -36.13 -27.06
CA ILE A 34 2.56 -35.42 -25.81
C ILE A 34 3.30 -36.08 -24.63
N GLN A 35 3.23 -37.40 -24.47
CA GLN A 35 3.86 -38.10 -23.35
C GLN A 35 5.38 -37.89 -23.30
N LYS A 36 6.04 -37.77 -24.46
CA LYS A 36 7.49 -37.47 -24.58
C LYS A 36 7.87 -36.02 -24.21
N ARG A 37 6.90 -35.14 -23.90
CA ARG A 37 7.15 -33.79 -23.35
C ARG A 37 7.20 -33.77 -21.82
N PHE A 38 6.81 -34.86 -21.18
CA PHE A 38 6.89 -35.06 -19.73
C PHE A 38 8.03 -36.01 -19.38
N ARG A 39 8.42 -36.09 -18.10
CA ARG A 39 9.40 -37.10 -17.70
C ARG A 39 8.93 -38.53 -18.01
N ASN A 40 9.90 -39.41 -18.24
CA ASN A 40 9.65 -40.84 -18.31
C ASN A 40 8.94 -41.33 -17.03
N SER A 41 8.06 -42.33 -17.18
CA SER A 41 7.19 -42.90 -16.14
C SER A 41 6.21 -41.96 -15.41
N LEU A 42 6.02 -40.68 -15.81
CA LEU A 42 5.03 -39.81 -15.16
C LEU A 42 3.62 -40.43 -15.18
N PHE A 43 3.21 -40.98 -16.33
CA PHE A 43 1.88 -41.56 -16.54
C PHE A 43 1.75 -43.03 -16.10
N ASP A 44 2.77 -43.60 -15.44
CA ASP A 44 2.70 -44.96 -14.92
C ASP A 44 1.68 -45.02 -13.77
N THR A 45 0.85 -46.07 -13.75
CA THR A 45 -0.25 -46.20 -12.78
C THR A 45 0.23 -46.10 -11.33
N SER A 46 1.39 -46.69 -11.00
CA SER A 46 1.98 -46.60 -9.66
C SER A 46 2.48 -45.20 -9.27
N VAL A 47 2.80 -44.34 -10.24
CA VAL A 47 3.22 -42.94 -10.00
C VAL A 47 1.97 -42.08 -9.79
N ARG A 48 0.97 -42.22 -10.66
CA ARG A 48 -0.34 -41.58 -10.51
C ARG A 48 -0.99 -41.91 -9.16
N ASP A 49 -1.12 -43.21 -8.84
CA ASP A 49 -1.78 -43.68 -7.63
C ASP A 49 -1.05 -43.24 -6.34
N ALA A 50 0.27 -43.01 -6.42
CA ALA A 50 1.03 -42.41 -5.32
C ALA A 50 0.66 -40.94 -5.11
N TYR A 51 0.57 -40.13 -6.18
CA TYR A 51 0.14 -38.73 -6.09
C TYR A 51 -1.35 -38.60 -5.71
N THR A 52 -2.25 -39.45 -6.20
CA THR A 52 -3.66 -39.50 -5.73
C THR A 52 -3.74 -39.74 -4.22
N LYS A 53 -2.88 -40.63 -3.69
CA LYS A 53 -2.80 -40.88 -2.24
C LYS A 53 -2.21 -39.70 -1.47
N GLU A 54 -1.14 -39.08 -1.99
CA GLU A 54 -0.53 -37.87 -1.41
C GLU A 54 -1.58 -36.76 -1.30
N TYR A 55 -2.22 -36.42 -2.43
CA TYR A 55 -3.28 -35.43 -2.55
C TYR A 55 -4.40 -35.69 -1.53
N ALA A 56 -4.95 -36.91 -1.50
CA ALA A 56 -5.99 -37.28 -0.54
C ALA A 56 -5.56 -37.13 0.93
N SER A 57 -4.28 -37.35 1.25
CA SER A 57 -3.73 -37.22 2.61
C SER A 57 -3.25 -35.82 3.00
N SER A 58 -3.10 -34.91 2.03
CA SER A 58 -2.52 -33.57 2.22
C SER A 58 -3.39 -32.63 3.06
N ALA A 59 -2.75 -31.62 3.67
CA ALA A 59 -3.35 -30.58 4.50
C ALA A 59 -2.49 -29.29 4.44
N PRO A 60 -3.04 -28.06 4.63
CA PRO A 60 -4.35 -27.75 5.23
C PRO A 60 -5.54 -28.17 4.39
N TYR A 61 -5.53 -27.85 3.09
CA TYR A 61 -6.47 -28.35 2.08
C TYR A 61 -5.74 -29.23 1.05
N LYS A 62 -6.48 -29.73 0.04
CA LYS A 62 -5.99 -30.77 -0.86
C LYS A 62 -5.10 -30.22 -1.98
N HIS A 63 -3.83 -30.61 -1.95
CA HIS A 63 -2.78 -30.20 -2.88
C HIS A 63 -1.80 -31.35 -3.16
N ALA A 64 -1.05 -31.27 -4.25
CA ALA A 64 0.06 -32.19 -4.57
C ALA A 64 1.26 -31.45 -5.16
N VAL A 65 2.44 -32.04 -5.02
CA VAL A 65 3.70 -31.49 -5.55
C VAL A 65 4.42 -32.52 -6.42
N ILE A 66 4.39 -32.34 -7.74
CA ILE A 66 5.10 -33.20 -8.69
C ILE A 66 6.48 -32.61 -8.96
N HIS A 67 7.53 -33.30 -8.55
CA HIS A 67 8.90 -32.99 -8.94
C HIS A 67 9.25 -33.63 -10.29
N GLU A 68 10.05 -32.92 -11.09
CA GLU A 68 10.50 -33.32 -12.44
C GLU A 68 9.32 -33.58 -13.39
N LEU A 69 8.39 -32.63 -13.53
CA LEU A 69 7.18 -32.82 -14.35
C LEU A 69 7.51 -33.03 -15.85
N VAL A 70 8.22 -32.07 -16.42
CA VAL A 70 8.46 -31.88 -17.86
C VAL A 70 9.76 -32.58 -18.27
N ASP A 71 9.94 -32.91 -19.54
CA ASP A 71 11.28 -33.24 -20.06
C ASP A 71 12.26 -32.06 -19.82
N ASP A 72 13.45 -32.34 -19.30
CA ASP A 72 14.41 -31.29 -18.90
C ASP A 72 14.93 -30.50 -20.11
N THR A 73 15.09 -31.15 -21.27
CA THR A 73 15.54 -30.47 -22.50
C THR A 73 14.47 -29.51 -23.00
N LEU A 74 13.20 -29.94 -22.97
CA LEU A 74 12.06 -29.08 -23.27
C LEU A 74 11.97 -27.92 -22.28
N LEU A 75 11.99 -28.17 -20.96
CA LEU A 75 11.78 -27.09 -19.99
C LEU A 75 12.95 -26.09 -19.96
N ARG A 76 14.20 -26.53 -20.17
CA ARG A 76 15.33 -25.60 -20.39
C ARG A 76 15.11 -24.74 -21.63
N SER A 77 14.61 -25.32 -22.72
CA SER A 77 14.25 -24.56 -23.94
C SER A 77 13.11 -23.56 -23.68
N VAL A 78 12.11 -23.93 -22.87
CA VAL A 78 11.06 -23.01 -22.41
C VAL A 78 11.64 -21.87 -21.58
N ARG A 79 12.53 -22.16 -20.60
CA ARG A 79 13.17 -21.10 -19.79
C ARG A 79 14.00 -20.16 -20.67
N ASP A 80 14.80 -20.69 -21.60
CA ASP A 80 15.56 -19.88 -22.58
C ASP A 80 14.60 -18.99 -23.40
N GLU A 81 13.48 -19.51 -23.91
CA GLU A 81 12.50 -18.73 -24.66
C GLU A 81 11.82 -17.63 -23.82
N VAL A 82 11.36 -18.00 -22.63
CA VAL A 82 10.67 -17.13 -21.65
C VAL A 82 11.57 -16.01 -21.14
N CYS A 83 12.88 -16.26 -20.98
CA CYS A 83 13.84 -15.27 -20.48
C CYS A 83 14.34 -14.29 -21.55
N ASN A 84 14.31 -14.67 -22.83
CA ASN A 84 14.95 -13.90 -23.91
C ASN A 84 13.96 -13.30 -24.93
N ASN A 85 12.67 -13.68 -24.94
CA ASN A 85 11.73 -13.27 -25.98
C ASN A 85 10.39 -12.65 -25.51
N LEU A 86 10.02 -12.80 -24.23
CA LEU A 86 8.81 -12.19 -23.67
C LEU A 86 9.12 -10.82 -23.06
N GLN A 87 8.17 -9.90 -23.13
CA GLN A 87 8.24 -8.63 -22.40
C GLN A 87 7.52 -8.74 -21.05
N TYR A 88 7.99 -7.99 -20.06
CA TYR A 88 7.45 -8.00 -18.70
C TYR A 88 7.20 -6.57 -18.24
N THR A 89 6.09 -6.37 -17.54
CA THR A 89 5.74 -5.11 -16.89
C THR A 89 5.68 -5.35 -15.38
N LEU A 90 6.33 -4.50 -14.59
CA LEU A 90 6.12 -4.46 -13.15
C LEU A 90 4.70 -3.95 -12.88
N LYS A 91 3.91 -4.74 -12.15
CA LYS A 91 2.61 -4.36 -11.63
C LYS A 91 2.64 -4.40 -10.11
N GLU A 92 2.10 -3.35 -9.49
CA GLU A 92 2.06 -3.20 -8.05
C GLU A 92 0.69 -2.72 -7.58
N THR A 93 0.06 -3.55 -6.74
CA THR A 93 -1.26 -3.35 -6.13
C THR A 93 -1.13 -3.36 -4.61
N ASP A 94 -2.24 -3.31 -3.89
CA ASP A 94 -2.28 -3.67 -2.47
C ASP A 94 -1.78 -5.12 -2.21
N ILE A 95 -2.24 -6.07 -3.04
CA ILE A 95 -2.11 -7.52 -2.82
C ILE A 95 -0.87 -8.16 -3.48
N TYR A 96 -0.21 -7.51 -4.45
CA TYR A 96 1.00 -8.06 -5.09
C TYR A 96 2.05 -7.01 -5.54
N LYS A 97 3.26 -7.51 -5.81
CA LYS A 97 4.35 -6.80 -6.53
C LYS A 97 5.03 -7.83 -7.43
N ILE A 98 4.70 -7.84 -8.73
CA ILE A 98 5.15 -8.88 -9.69
C ILE A 98 5.51 -8.29 -11.05
N HIS A 99 6.47 -8.92 -11.74
CA HIS A 99 6.72 -8.69 -13.16
C HIS A 99 5.90 -9.70 -13.97
N GLN A 100 4.91 -9.23 -14.72
CA GLN A 100 3.96 -10.07 -15.45
C GLN A 100 4.15 -9.91 -16.97
N SER A 101 4.10 -11.02 -17.72
CA SER A 101 4.13 -10.99 -19.18
C SER A 101 2.76 -10.63 -19.77
N GLY A 102 2.60 -9.40 -20.28
CA GLY A 102 1.36 -8.96 -20.94
C GLY A 102 0.98 -9.80 -22.15
N ASP A 103 1.98 -10.27 -22.90
CA ASP A 103 1.85 -11.07 -24.13
C ASP A 103 0.96 -12.32 -23.98
N LEU A 104 0.96 -12.95 -22.80
CA LEU A 104 0.41 -14.31 -22.62
C LEU A 104 -1.08 -14.35 -22.25
N ALA A 105 -1.72 -13.21 -21.99
CA ALA A 105 -3.14 -13.11 -21.62
C ALA A 105 -4.08 -13.78 -22.64
N ASN A 106 -3.65 -13.92 -23.90
CA ASN A 106 -4.20 -14.89 -24.84
C ASN A 106 -3.10 -15.56 -25.66
N ILE A 107 -2.51 -16.63 -25.13
CA ILE A 107 -1.42 -17.39 -25.78
C ILE A 107 -1.79 -18.03 -27.14
N ASP A 108 -3.07 -18.14 -27.52
CA ASP A 108 -3.47 -18.54 -28.90
C ASP A 108 -3.76 -17.33 -29.82
N GLY A 109 -3.70 -16.10 -29.28
CA GLY A 109 -3.79 -14.81 -29.97
C GLY A 109 -2.48 -14.03 -30.10
N LEU A 110 -1.34 -14.61 -29.67
CA LEU A 110 0.00 -14.04 -29.80
C LEU A 110 0.33 -13.56 -31.23
N ASP A 111 1.13 -12.50 -31.32
CA ASP A 111 1.65 -12.01 -32.60
C ASP A 111 2.47 -13.10 -33.33
N PRO A 112 2.32 -13.28 -34.66
CA PRO A 112 3.08 -14.25 -35.44
C PRO A 112 4.62 -14.18 -35.30
N GLU A 113 5.19 -13.00 -35.07
CA GLU A 113 6.63 -12.84 -34.82
C GLU A 113 7.03 -13.36 -33.44
N LEU A 114 6.18 -13.20 -32.42
CA LEU A 114 6.42 -13.74 -31.09
C LEU A 114 6.17 -15.25 -31.04
N VAL A 115 5.13 -15.75 -31.71
CA VAL A 115 4.88 -17.19 -31.94
C VAL A 115 6.10 -17.89 -32.58
N ALA A 116 6.83 -17.22 -33.47
CA ALA A 116 8.05 -17.76 -34.07
C ALA A 116 9.24 -17.83 -33.09
N LYS A 117 9.22 -17.06 -32.01
CA LYS A 117 10.26 -17.01 -30.96
C LYS A 117 9.98 -17.93 -29.76
N VAL A 118 8.73 -18.34 -29.50
CA VAL A 118 8.35 -19.16 -28.33
C VAL A 118 7.78 -20.58 -28.64
N PRO A 119 8.36 -21.36 -29.57
CA PRO A 119 7.81 -22.67 -29.97
C PRO A 119 7.85 -23.74 -28.88
N SER A 120 8.80 -23.70 -27.94
CA SER A 120 8.88 -24.63 -26.80
C SER A 120 7.84 -24.28 -25.74
N LEU A 121 7.59 -23.00 -25.46
CA LEU A 121 6.50 -22.56 -24.57
C LEU A 121 5.13 -23.02 -25.10
N LEU A 122 4.90 -22.88 -26.41
CA LEU A 122 3.71 -23.42 -27.07
C LEU A 122 3.63 -24.95 -26.98
N ALA A 123 4.78 -25.65 -27.10
CA ALA A 123 4.84 -27.09 -26.90
C ALA A 123 4.55 -27.53 -25.45
N LEU A 124 4.95 -26.74 -24.45
CA LEU A 124 4.61 -26.96 -23.04
C LEU A 124 3.12 -26.74 -22.79
N ARG A 125 2.55 -25.62 -23.26
CA ARG A 125 1.11 -25.33 -23.18
C ARG A 125 0.28 -26.47 -23.78
N ASP A 126 0.61 -26.88 -25.00
CA ASP A 126 -0.06 -27.98 -25.71
C ASP A 126 0.10 -29.34 -24.98
N ALA A 127 1.11 -29.50 -24.11
CA ALA A 127 1.28 -30.66 -23.26
C ALA A 127 0.41 -30.58 -21.98
N LEU A 128 0.40 -29.43 -21.30
CA LEU A 128 -0.39 -29.21 -20.08
C LEU A 128 -1.91 -29.28 -20.36
N TYR A 129 -2.38 -28.65 -21.44
CA TYR A 129 -3.80 -28.69 -21.83
C TYR A 129 -4.18 -29.92 -22.67
N SER A 130 -3.25 -30.87 -22.87
CA SER A 130 -3.54 -32.14 -23.51
C SER A 130 -4.58 -32.96 -22.75
N GLU A 131 -5.33 -33.80 -23.47
CA GLU A 131 -6.24 -34.79 -22.86
C GLU A 131 -5.50 -35.72 -21.89
N THR A 132 -4.27 -36.12 -22.23
CA THR A 132 -3.46 -37.01 -21.39
C THR A 132 -3.10 -36.37 -20.04
N PHE A 133 -2.73 -35.10 -20.01
CA PHE A 133 -2.40 -34.43 -18.76
C PHE A 133 -3.63 -33.95 -17.98
N ARG A 134 -4.67 -33.43 -18.65
CA ARG A 134 -5.94 -33.08 -17.99
C ARG A 134 -6.59 -34.27 -17.31
N ASN A 135 -6.59 -35.44 -17.94
CA ASN A 135 -7.11 -36.67 -17.33
C ASN A 135 -6.23 -37.12 -16.14
N TYR A 136 -4.90 -36.99 -16.25
CA TYR A 136 -3.97 -37.31 -15.16
C TYR A 136 -4.16 -36.40 -13.93
N VAL A 137 -4.39 -35.10 -14.14
CA VAL A 137 -4.75 -34.16 -13.06
C VAL A 137 -6.11 -34.51 -12.46
N SER A 138 -7.14 -34.76 -13.28
CA SER A 138 -8.48 -35.17 -12.82
C SER A 138 -8.47 -36.48 -12.01
N ASP A 139 -7.64 -37.45 -12.39
CA ASP A 139 -7.46 -38.72 -11.66
C ASP A 139 -6.78 -38.54 -10.29
N ILE A 140 -5.95 -37.52 -10.12
CA ILE A 140 -5.27 -37.21 -8.85
C ILE A 140 -6.17 -36.39 -7.93
N THR A 141 -6.83 -35.35 -8.46
CA THR A 141 -7.63 -34.42 -7.66
C THR A 141 -9.05 -34.89 -7.37
N GLY A 142 -9.63 -35.69 -8.27
CA GLY A 142 -11.06 -36.01 -8.29
C GLY A 142 -11.96 -34.85 -8.73
N CYS A 143 -11.40 -33.77 -9.30
CA CYS A 143 -12.16 -32.56 -9.68
C CYS A 143 -13.15 -32.73 -10.84
N GLY A 144 -13.13 -33.88 -11.51
CA GLY A 144 -13.86 -34.12 -12.75
C GLY A 144 -13.21 -33.44 -13.97
N PRO A 145 -13.86 -33.52 -15.15
CA PRO A 145 -13.29 -33.08 -16.41
C PRO A 145 -12.85 -31.59 -16.42
N LEU A 146 -11.86 -31.31 -17.24
CA LEU A 146 -11.18 -30.02 -17.36
C LEU A 146 -11.19 -29.54 -18.82
N SER A 147 -11.39 -28.23 -19.05
CA SER A 147 -11.39 -27.63 -20.39
C SER A 147 -10.06 -27.81 -21.14
N ALA A 148 -10.14 -28.07 -22.44
CA ALA A 148 -9.01 -28.04 -23.38
C ALA A 148 -8.95 -26.72 -24.16
N LYS A 149 -10.10 -26.06 -24.37
CA LYS A 149 -10.24 -24.80 -25.11
C LYS A 149 -9.85 -23.58 -24.28
N LYS A 150 -10.25 -23.54 -23.00
CA LYS A 150 -10.01 -22.39 -22.10
C LYS A 150 -8.67 -22.56 -21.41
N THR A 151 -7.61 -22.21 -22.13
CA THR A 151 -6.23 -22.21 -21.63
C THR A 151 -5.94 -20.88 -20.95
N ASP A 152 -5.65 -20.90 -19.64
CA ASP A 152 -5.34 -19.71 -18.83
C ASP A 152 -3.98 -19.94 -18.16
N MET A 153 -2.95 -19.24 -18.64
CA MET A 153 -1.55 -19.50 -18.30
C MET A 153 -0.69 -18.25 -18.53
N ALA A 154 -0.05 -17.74 -17.47
CA ALA A 154 0.83 -16.58 -17.51
C ALA A 154 2.23 -16.92 -16.97
N VAL A 155 3.25 -16.20 -17.44
CA VAL A 155 4.56 -16.15 -16.76
C VAL A 155 4.53 -14.99 -15.78
N ASN A 156 4.83 -15.29 -14.51
CA ASN A 156 5.02 -14.30 -13.47
C ASN A 156 6.45 -14.44 -12.92
N VAL A 157 7.13 -13.30 -12.78
CA VAL A 157 8.51 -13.22 -12.29
C VAL A 157 8.56 -12.38 -11.02
N TYR A 158 9.19 -12.95 -10.00
CA TYR A 158 9.35 -12.34 -8.69
C TYR A 158 10.86 -12.09 -8.51
N SER A 159 11.26 -10.83 -8.62
CA SER A 159 12.55 -10.29 -8.21
C SER A 159 12.58 -10.12 -6.68
N PRO A 160 13.73 -9.78 -6.06
CA PRO A 160 13.77 -9.27 -4.69
C PRO A 160 12.68 -8.21 -4.42
N GLY A 161 12.02 -8.32 -3.27
CA GLY A 161 10.87 -7.49 -2.87
C GLY A 161 9.54 -7.90 -3.51
N GLY A 162 9.52 -8.84 -4.46
CA GLY A 162 8.30 -9.32 -5.11
C GLY A 162 7.53 -10.36 -4.30
N PHE A 163 6.20 -10.24 -4.25
CA PHE A 163 5.29 -11.08 -3.46
C PHE A 163 3.87 -11.13 -4.07
N LEU A 164 3.03 -12.03 -3.57
CA LEU A 164 1.58 -12.06 -3.77
C LEU A 164 0.92 -12.55 -2.48
N LEU A 165 0.00 -11.78 -1.89
CA LEU A 165 -0.54 -12.02 -0.54
C LEU A 165 -1.71 -13.05 -0.54
N CYS A 166 -2.33 -13.24 0.62
CA CYS A 166 -3.25 -14.35 0.87
C CYS A 166 -4.58 -14.24 0.08
N HIS A 167 -4.85 -15.22 -0.79
CA HIS A 167 -6.06 -15.31 -1.63
C HIS A 167 -6.51 -16.77 -1.80
N ASP A 168 -7.77 -17.02 -2.21
CA ASP A 168 -8.34 -18.38 -2.38
C ASP A 168 -8.40 -18.88 -3.83
N ASP A 169 -8.09 -18.02 -4.80
CA ASP A 169 -8.07 -18.28 -6.25
C ASP A 169 -9.46 -18.48 -6.93
N VAL A 170 -10.53 -18.10 -6.24
CA VAL A 170 -11.91 -18.44 -6.60
C VAL A 170 -12.49 -17.41 -7.57
N ILE A 171 -12.13 -17.52 -8.85
CA ILE A 171 -12.60 -16.62 -9.92
C ILE A 171 -13.27 -17.44 -11.05
N GLY A 172 -14.53 -17.10 -11.35
CA GLY A 172 -15.31 -17.64 -12.48
C GLY A 172 -15.37 -19.17 -12.54
N SER A 173 -14.73 -19.74 -13.56
CA SER A 173 -14.67 -21.20 -13.83
C SER A 173 -13.32 -21.85 -13.53
N ARG A 174 -12.42 -21.21 -12.79
CA ARG A 174 -11.19 -21.87 -12.31
C ARG A 174 -11.57 -23.11 -11.49
N ARG A 175 -10.99 -24.27 -11.81
CA ARG A 175 -11.31 -25.58 -11.19
C ARG A 175 -10.08 -26.24 -10.56
N VAL A 176 -8.90 -26.11 -11.17
CA VAL A 176 -7.61 -26.48 -10.59
C VAL A 176 -6.61 -25.36 -10.86
N SER A 177 -5.97 -24.85 -9.81
CA SER A 177 -4.84 -23.92 -9.88
C SER A 177 -3.53 -24.70 -9.96
N TYR A 178 -2.58 -24.23 -10.76
CA TYR A 178 -1.24 -24.83 -10.86
C TYR A 178 -0.13 -23.79 -10.99
N ILE A 179 1.04 -24.12 -10.46
CA ILE A 179 2.26 -23.33 -10.55
C ILE A 179 3.42 -24.28 -10.91
N LEU A 180 4.01 -24.09 -12.09
CA LEU A 180 5.20 -24.77 -12.57
C LEU A 180 6.41 -23.84 -12.41
N TYR A 181 7.41 -24.25 -11.65
CA TYR A 181 8.56 -23.41 -11.31
C TYR A 181 9.70 -23.55 -12.32
N LEU A 182 10.16 -22.41 -12.85
CA LEU A 182 11.24 -22.27 -13.82
C LEU A 182 12.41 -21.48 -13.19
N THR A 183 12.76 -21.80 -11.93
CA THR A 183 13.98 -21.30 -11.28
C THR A 183 15.22 -21.63 -12.11
N ASP A 184 16.40 -21.13 -11.75
CA ASP A 184 17.60 -21.60 -12.44
C ASP A 184 17.80 -23.12 -12.25
N PRO A 185 18.05 -23.89 -13.32
CA PRO A 185 18.21 -25.35 -13.24
C PRO A 185 19.61 -25.78 -12.77
N ASP A 186 20.61 -24.91 -12.90
CA ASP A 186 22.01 -25.19 -12.60
C ASP A 186 22.46 -24.48 -11.30
N MET A 187 21.69 -23.48 -10.84
CA MET A 187 21.75 -22.89 -9.50
C MET A 187 20.41 -23.12 -8.74
N PRO A 188 20.27 -24.24 -7.99
CA PRO A 188 19.04 -24.55 -7.27
C PRO A 188 18.63 -23.48 -6.26
N TRP A 189 17.33 -23.17 -6.21
CA TRP A 189 16.74 -22.21 -5.27
C TRP A 189 16.96 -22.62 -3.81
N GLN A 190 17.33 -21.66 -2.95
CA GLN A 190 17.49 -21.87 -1.51
C GLN A 190 16.24 -21.38 -0.75
N PRO A 191 15.66 -22.14 0.21
CA PRO A 191 14.51 -21.69 1.00
C PRO A 191 14.73 -20.34 1.71
N GLU A 192 15.97 -20.03 2.07
CA GLU A 192 16.38 -18.79 2.73
C GLU A 192 16.26 -17.55 1.83
N TRP A 193 16.00 -17.72 0.52
CA TRP A 193 15.68 -16.65 -0.42
C TRP A 193 14.18 -16.31 -0.47
N GLY A 194 13.33 -17.03 0.28
CA GLY A 194 11.87 -16.83 0.27
C GLY A 194 11.23 -17.34 -1.03
N GLY A 195 10.19 -16.65 -1.51
CA GLY A 195 9.47 -17.05 -2.74
C GLY A 195 8.64 -18.34 -2.60
N ALA A 196 8.49 -18.89 -1.41
CA ALA A 196 7.73 -20.11 -1.17
C ALA A 196 6.22 -19.92 -1.39
N LEU A 197 5.57 -20.96 -1.91
CA LEU A 197 4.11 -21.09 -1.85
C LEU A 197 3.73 -21.49 -0.41
N ARG A 198 2.93 -20.67 0.27
CA ARG A 198 2.48 -20.94 1.65
C ARG A 198 0.98 -21.17 1.68
N LEU A 199 0.52 -22.20 2.40
CA LEU A 199 -0.89 -22.58 2.49
C LEU A 199 -1.42 -22.36 3.91
N PHE A 200 -2.59 -21.72 4.01
CA PHE A 200 -3.20 -21.33 5.27
C PHE A 200 -4.29 -22.35 5.70
N PRO A 201 -4.44 -22.61 7.01
CA PRO A 201 -5.52 -23.44 7.53
C PRO A 201 -6.79 -22.60 7.71
N VAL A 202 -7.95 -23.23 7.46
CA VAL A 202 -9.27 -22.63 7.68
C VAL A 202 -9.91 -23.19 8.94
N GLN A 203 -10.57 -22.31 9.70
CA GLN A 203 -11.39 -22.65 10.85
C GLN A 203 -12.88 -22.44 10.53
N GLU A 204 -13.68 -23.47 10.76
CA GLU A 204 -15.13 -23.34 10.86
C GLU A 204 -15.50 -22.51 12.10
N LYS A 205 -16.14 -21.36 11.91
CA LYS A 205 -16.77 -20.57 12.98
C LYS A 205 -18.28 -20.56 12.78
N LYS A 206 -19.06 -20.61 13.87
CA LYS A 206 -20.53 -20.59 13.80
C LYS A 206 -21.09 -19.24 14.19
N ASN A 207 -22.01 -18.71 13.38
CA ASN A 207 -22.74 -17.48 13.70
C ASN A 207 -23.88 -17.76 14.71
N LYS A 208 -24.58 -16.70 15.12
CA LYS A 208 -25.68 -16.77 16.11
C LYS A 208 -26.85 -17.66 15.64
N ASP A 209 -27.04 -17.75 14.34
CA ASP A 209 -28.12 -18.50 13.67
C ASP A 209 -27.72 -19.97 13.39
N GLY A 210 -26.49 -20.36 13.72
CA GLY A 210 -25.97 -21.72 13.63
C GLY A 210 -25.35 -22.09 12.27
N GLU A 211 -25.29 -21.15 11.33
CA GLU A 211 -24.57 -21.32 10.07
C GLU A 211 -23.05 -21.38 10.30
N VAL A 212 -22.34 -22.05 9.39
CA VAL A 212 -20.88 -22.13 9.41
C VAL A 212 -20.30 -21.13 8.41
N ALA A 213 -19.39 -20.29 8.89
CA ALA A 213 -18.50 -19.46 8.10
C ALA A 213 -17.09 -20.06 8.11
N HIS A 214 -16.39 -19.97 6.98
CA HIS A 214 -15.02 -20.45 6.81
C HIS A 214 -14.06 -19.26 6.95
N VAL A 215 -13.16 -19.29 7.93
CA VAL A 215 -12.24 -18.18 8.22
C VAL A 215 -10.79 -18.69 8.24
N PRO A 216 -9.89 -18.24 7.34
CA PRO A 216 -8.48 -18.61 7.39
C PRO A 216 -7.78 -17.98 8.59
N LEU A 217 -6.88 -18.74 9.20
CA LEU A 217 -6.06 -18.28 10.31
C LEU A 217 -4.82 -17.52 9.80
N PRO A 218 -4.28 -16.54 10.55
CA PRO A 218 -3.20 -15.65 10.09
C PRO A 218 -1.80 -16.30 9.99
N ASP A 219 -1.62 -17.57 10.37
CA ASP A 219 -0.33 -18.25 10.30
C ASP A 219 -0.38 -19.39 9.26
N PRO A 220 0.52 -19.43 8.26
CA PRO A 220 0.57 -20.54 7.30
C PRO A 220 1.12 -21.80 7.98
N VAL A 221 0.59 -22.98 7.61
CA VAL A 221 0.97 -24.28 8.23
C VAL A 221 1.70 -25.22 7.28
N LYS A 222 1.80 -24.85 6.00
CA LYS A 222 2.53 -25.58 4.96
C LYS A 222 3.27 -24.56 4.11
N VAL A 223 4.57 -24.76 3.96
CA VAL A 223 5.47 -23.93 3.14
C VAL A 223 6.12 -24.84 2.11
N ILE A 224 6.16 -24.39 0.85
CA ILE A 224 6.69 -25.12 -0.31
C ILE A 224 7.64 -24.18 -1.06
N PRO A 225 8.96 -24.23 -0.78
CA PRO A 225 9.96 -23.51 -1.56
C PRO A 225 9.92 -23.96 -3.03
N PRO A 226 10.06 -23.03 -4.00
CA PRO A 226 10.05 -23.37 -5.42
C PRO A 226 11.32 -24.15 -5.79
N ALA A 227 11.22 -25.07 -6.75
CA ALA A 227 12.35 -25.83 -7.26
C ALA A 227 12.24 -26.06 -8.77
N TRP A 228 13.36 -26.24 -9.47
CA TRP A 228 13.34 -26.47 -10.92
C TRP A 228 12.44 -27.65 -11.30
N ASN A 229 11.59 -27.45 -12.32
CA ASN A 229 10.72 -28.48 -12.88
C ASN A 229 9.74 -29.10 -11.85
N GLN A 230 9.40 -28.35 -10.80
CA GLN A 230 8.40 -28.70 -9.79
C GLN A 230 7.06 -28.06 -10.14
N LEU A 231 5.98 -28.85 -10.07
CA LEU A 231 4.60 -28.41 -10.22
C LEU A 231 3.87 -28.53 -8.88
N SER A 232 3.39 -27.42 -8.34
CA SER A 232 2.40 -27.42 -7.25
C SER A 232 1.01 -27.22 -7.84
N PHE A 233 0.00 -27.97 -7.39
CA PHE A 233 -1.38 -27.78 -7.83
C PHE A 233 -2.41 -28.22 -6.79
N PHE A 234 -3.61 -27.64 -6.87
CA PHE A 234 -4.75 -27.90 -5.99
C PHE A 234 -6.08 -27.59 -6.68
N ALA A 235 -7.16 -28.26 -6.26
CA ALA A 235 -8.50 -27.85 -6.67
C ALA A 235 -8.82 -26.48 -6.06
N VAL A 236 -9.52 -25.64 -6.83
CA VAL A 236 -10.01 -24.34 -6.35
C VAL A 236 -11.25 -24.58 -5.48
N GLN A 237 -11.25 -24.07 -4.25
CA GLN A 237 -12.25 -24.36 -3.23
C GLN A 237 -12.71 -23.07 -2.53
N PRO A 238 -13.94 -22.57 -2.79
CA PRO A 238 -14.49 -21.35 -2.19
C PRO A 238 -14.34 -21.29 -0.67
N GLY A 239 -13.56 -20.33 -0.16
CA GLY A 239 -13.30 -20.18 1.26
C GLY A 239 -12.43 -21.27 1.91
N GLU A 240 -11.73 -22.11 1.14
CA GLU A 240 -10.81 -23.14 1.66
C GLU A 240 -9.39 -23.06 1.07
N SER A 241 -9.21 -22.78 -0.23
CA SER A 241 -7.89 -22.83 -0.92
C SER A 241 -6.97 -21.61 -0.69
N PHE A 242 -6.95 -21.09 0.54
CA PHE A 242 -6.18 -19.91 0.91
C PHE A 242 -4.67 -20.13 0.89
N HIS A 243 -3.96 -19.37 0.06
CA HIS A 243 -2.52 -19.45 -0.11
C HIS A 243 -1.90 -18.09 -0.48
N ASP A 244 -0.58 -17.99 -0.39
CA ASP A 244 0.20 -16.83 -0.82
C ASP A 244 1.53 -17.24 -1.48
N VAL A 245 2.23 -16.25 -2.04
CA VAL A 245 3.65 -16.31 -2.40
C VAL A 245 4.42 -15.40 -1.45
N GLU A 246 5.25 -16.03 -0.62
CA GLU A 246 6.20 -15.37 0.25
C GLU A 246 7.13 -14.42 -0.53
N GLU A 247 7.44 -13.27 0.05
CA GLU A 247 8.41 -12.32 -0.49
C GLU A 247 9.71 -13.01 -0.91
N VAL A 248 10.20 -12.70 -2.11
CA VAL A 248 11.56 -13.04 -2.51
C VAL A 248 12.52 -12.07 -1.81
N TYR A 249 13.34 -12.58 -0.91
CA TYR A 249 14.14 -11.73 -0.03
C TYR A 249 15.37 -11.16 -0.75
N HIS A 250 15.63 -9.87 -0.53
CA HIS A 250 16.88 -9.21 -0.91
C HIS A 250 18.11 -9.92 -0.32
N ALA A 251 19.22 -9.86 -1.04
CA ALA A 251 20.52 -10.24 -0.49
C ALA A 251 21.03 -9.15 0.48
N GLU A 252 22.06 -9.49 1.26
CA GLU A 252 22.73 -8.55 2.15
C GLU A 252 23.57 -7.52 1.35
N THR A 253 24.21 -7.96 0.26
CA THR A 253 25.03 -7.12 -0.64
C THR A 253 24.79 -7.48 -2.12
N GLN A 254 25.20 -6.61 -3.04
CA GLN A 254 25.00 -6.80 -4.48
C GLN A 254 25.92 -7.91 -5.06
N GLU A 255 27.09 -8.17 -4.48
CA GLU A 255 27.94 -9.31 -4.83
C GLU A 255 27.27 -10.62 -4.46
N GLN A 256 26.63 -10.68 -3.29
CA GLN A 256 25.87 -11.84 -2.86
C GLN A 256 24.59 -12.03 -3.69
N LEU A 257 23.94 -10.95 -4.16
CA LEU A 257 22.83 -11.05 -5.11
C LEU A 257 23.28 -11.60 -6.47
N LYS A 258 24.38 -11.06 -7.03
CA LYS A 258 24.98 -11.53 -8.30
C LYS A 258 25.43 -13.00 -8.20
N LYS A 259 25.95 -13.41 -7.04
CA LYS A 259 26.32 -14.80 -6.73
C LYS A 259 25.11 -15.74 -6.52
N ASP A 260 23.98 -15.22 -6.05
CA ASP A 260 22.70 -15.92 -5.93
C ASP A 260 21.85 -15.83 -7.23
N GLY A 261 22.48 -15.54 -8.38
CA GLY A 261 21.81 -15.50 -9.69
C GLY A 261 20.69 -14.47 -9.80
N GLY A 262 20.79 -13.36 -9.05
CA GLY A 262 19.76 -12.33 -8.97
C GLY A 262 18.53 -12.71 -8.15
N ARG A 263 18.45 -13.94 -7.59
CA ARG A 263 17.26 -14.49 -6.91
C ARG A 263 15.97 -14.34 -7.74
N VAL A 264 16.05 -14.53 -9.06
CA VAL A 264 14.91 -14.32 -9.97
C VAL A 264 14.01 -15.57 -10.03
N ARG A 265 12.88 -15.53 -9.30
CA ARG A 265 11.87 -16.61 -9.29
C ARG A 265 10.93 -16.46 -10.48
N VAL A 266 11.23 -17.18 -11.56
CA VAL A 266 10.32 -17.34 -12.73
C VAL A 266 9.37 -18.52 -12.48
N ALA A 267 8.07 -18.30 -12.69
CA ALA A 267 7.06 -19.35 -12.63
C ALA A 267 6.04 -19.22 -13.77
N ILE A 268 5.58 -20.36 -14.30
CA ILE A 268 4.40 -20.45 -15.15
C ILE A 268 3.24 -20.86 -14.26
N SER A 269 2.30 -19.95 -14.02
CA SER A 269 1.09 -20.20 -13.24
C SER A 269 -0.14 -20.13 -14.12
N GLY A 270 -1.16 -20.90 -13.80
CA GLY A 270 -2.39 -20.92 -14.59
C GLY A 270 -3.47 -21.81 -14.00
N TRP A 271 -4.57 -21.92 -14.75
CA TRP A 271 -5.75 -22.63 -14.30
C TRP A 271 -6.28 -23.60 -15.36
N PHE A 272 -6.79 -24.73 -14.88
CA PHE A 272 -7.70 -25.57 -15.65
C PHE A 272 -9.13 -25.19 -15.30
N HIS A 273 -9.95 -24.97 -16.33
CA HIS A 273 -11.33 -24.52 -16.17
C HIS A 273 -12.36 -25.65 -16.20
N ILE A 274 -13.57 -25.35 -15.74
CA ILE A 274 -14.80 -26.09 -16.08
C ILE A 274 -14.89 -26.25 -17.61
N PRO A 275 -15.20 -27.45 -18.15
CA PRO A 275 -15.33 -27.66 -19.58
C PRO A 275 -16.32 -26.70 -20.23
N GLN A 276 -16.03 -26.29 -21.46
CA GLN A 276 -16.79 -25.30 -22.20
C GLN A 276 -17.74 -25.97 -23.22
N HIS A 277 -18.72 -25.22 -23.75
CA HIS A 277 -19.73 -25.78 -24.65
C HIS A 277 -19.12 -26.58 -25.83
N GLY A 278 -19.58 -27.83 -25.98
CA GLY A 278 -19.05 -28.77 -26.98
C GLY A 278 -17.64 -29.27 -26.67
N GLU A 279 -17.25 -29.38 -25.40
CA GLU A 279 -16.15 -30.23 -24.92
C GLU A 279 -16.72 -31.49 -24.24
N ASP A 280 -15.87 -32.51 -24.06
CA ASP A 280 -16.24 -33.67 -23.24
C ASP A 280 -16.37 -33.27 -21.77
N GLY A 281 -17.34 -33.86 -21.07
CA GLY A 281 -17.69 -33.50 -19.70
C GLY A 281 -18.40 -32.16 -19.51
N TYR A 282 -18.77 -31.43 -20.57
CA TYR A 282 -19.56 -30.19 -20.46
C TYR A 282 -20.95 -30.43 -19.86
N ILE A 283 -21.31 -29.63 -18.85
CA ILE A 283 -22.64 -29.62 -18.22
C ILE A 283 -23.24 -28.21 -18.32
N GLU A 284 -24.45 -28.12 -18.86
CA GLU A 284 -25.13 -26.84 -19.10
C GLU A 284 -25.43 -26.09 -17.79
N GLY A 285 -24.98 -24.84 -17.73
CA GLY A 285 -25.02 -23.98 -16.56
C GLY A 285 -24.22 -24.50 -15.36
N GLU A 286 -23.18 -25.32 -15.54
CA GLU A 286 -22.27 -25.69 -14.45
C GLU A 286 -21.40 -24.49 -14.01
N GLU A 287 -20.92 -23.69 -14.97
CA GLU A 287 -20.14 -22.48 -14.73
C GLU A 287 -20.95 -21.43 -13.93
N ASP A 288 -22.22 -21.19 -14.29
CA ASP A 288 -23.11 -20.29 -13.56
C ASP A 288 -23.36 -20.76 -12.12
N LYS A 289 -23.60 -22.07 -11.93
CA LYS A 289 -23.78 -22.68 -10.61
C LYS A 289 -22.50 -22.61 -9.78
N ASN A 290 -21.33 -22.75 -10.39
CA ASN A 290 -20.05 -22.61 -9.71
C ASN A 290 -19.87 -21.18 -9.20
N ALA A 291 -20.07 -20.16 -10.06
CA ALA A 291 -20.02 -18.76 -9.66
C ALA A 291 -21.00 -18.43 -8.52
N GLN A 292 -22.27 -18.84 -8.65
CA GLN A 292 -23.28 -18.65 -7.61
C GLN A 292 -22.90 -19.33 -6.29
N ASN A 293 -22.43 -20.59 -6.33
CA ASN A 293 -21.99 -21.30 -5.13
C ASN A 293 -20.75 -20.65 -4.50
N SER A 294 -19.82 -20.13 -5.29
CA SER A 294 -18.62 -19.45 -4.79
C SER A 294 -18.98 -18.20 -4.00
N SER A 295 -19.75 -17.28 -4.59
CA SER A 295 -20.21 -16.06 -3.90
C SER A 295 -21.08 -16.39 -2.69
N LEU A 296 -21.95 -17.41 -2.78
CA LEU A 296 -22.75 -17.85 -1.63
C LEU A 296 -21.89 -18.40 -0.49
N MET A 297 -20.85 -19.20 -0.77
CA MET A 297 -19.98 -19.76 0.28
C MET A 297 -19.06 -18.70 0.90
N GLN A 298 -18.53 -17.76 0.11
CA GLN A 298 -17.73 -16.63 0.61
C GLN A 298 -18.55 -15.67 1.48
N LEU A 299 -19.88 -15.58 1.30
CA LEU A 299 -20.78 -14.79 2.15
C LEU A 299 -21.44 -15.59 3.29
N ARG A 300 -21.39 -16.92 3.25
CA ARG A 300 -22.16 -17.81 4.14
C ARG A 300 -21.77 -17.64 5.60
N GLY A 301 -22.77 -17.55 6.47
CA GLY A 301 -22.56 -17.34 7.89
C GLY A 301 -22.07 -15.94 8.25
N ASN A 302 -21.96 -15.01 7.29
CA ASN A 302 -21.38 -13.67 7.44
C ASN A 302 -19.99 -13.70 8.11
N PRO A 303 -18.92 -14.07 7.37
CA PRO A 303 -17.58 -14.22 7.92
C PRO A 303 -17.00 -12.91 8.48
N ALA A 304 -17.45 -11.74 8.01
CA ALA A 304 -16.95 -10.43 8.45
C ALA A 304 -17.18 -10.15 9.95
N GLN A 305 -18.16 -10.83 10.59
CA GLN A 305 -18.33 -10.74 12.05
C GLN A 305 -17.19 -11.39 12.86
N PHE A 306 -16.30 -12.15 12.19
CA PHE A 306 -15.16 -12.84 12.78
C PHE A 306 -13.81 -12.23 12.39
N ASP A 307 -13.81 -11.18 11.57
CA ASP A 307 -12.63 -10.33 11.36
C ASP A 307 -12.24 -9.70 12.70
N VAL A 308 -10.95 -9.51 12.95
CA VAL A 308 -10.47 -8.64 14.04
C VAL A 308 -9.29 -7.80 13.54
N PRO A 309 -9.11 -6.55 14.01
CA PRO A 309 -9.96 -5.81 14.95
C PRO A 309 -11.38 -5.53 14.40
N GLN A 310 -12.39 -5.60 15.27
CA GLN A 310 -13.73 -5.10 14.94
C GLN A 310 -13.77 -3.61 15.24
N VAL A 311 -14.19 -2.79 14.26
CA VAL A 311 -14.42 -1.36 14.48
C VAL A 311 -15.65 -1.20 15.38
N GLN A 312 -15.41 -0.69 16.58
CA GLN A 312 -16.46 -0.40 17.56
C GLN A 312 -16.32 1.07 17.97
N PRO A 313 -17.10 1.98 17.35
CA PRO A 313 -17.07 3.40 17.68
C PRO A 313 -17.75 3.65 19.03
N VAL A 314 -17.04 4.34 19.92
CA VAL A 314 -17.60 4.85 21.18
C VAL A 314 -18.32 6.17 20.88
N ALA A 315 -19.62 6.24 21.15
CA ALA A 315 -20.41 7.45 20.94
C ALA A 315 -19.93 8.61 21.83
N ILE A 316 -19.84 9.80 21.25
CA ILE A 316 -19.43 11.02 21.94
C ILE A 316 -20.64 11.62 22.66
N CYS A 317 -20.52 11.87 23.97
CA CYS A 317 -21.53 12.57 24.74
C CYS A 317 -21.45 14.08 24.47
N ASP A 318 -22.58 14.70 24.13
CA ASP A 318 -22.76 16.15 23.92
C ASP A 318 -21.78 16.77 22.89
N PRO A 319 -21.81 16.33 21.62
CA PRO A 319 -20.74 16.60 20.64
C PRO A 319 -20.57 18.10 20.31
N SER A 320 -21.66 18.85 20.21
CA SER A 320 -21.65 20.28 19.89
C SER A 320 -21.17 21.17 21.05
N SER A 321 -21.11 20.67 22.28
CA SER A 321 -20.69 21.43 23.48
C SER A 321 -19.26 21.97 23.42
N HIS A 322 -18.43 21.49 22.48
CA HIS A 322 -17.02 21.86 22.36
C HIS A 322 -16.67 22.67 21.09
N GLN A 323 -17.64 22.99 20.21
CA GLN A 323 -17.38 23.73 18.97
C GLN A 323 -17.38 25.27 19.13
N GLN A 324 -18.03 25.79 20.18
CA GLN A 324 -18.36 27.22 20.28
C GLN A 324 -17.77 27.91 21.53
N GLY A 325 -16.55 27.55 21.93
CA GLY A 325 -15.88 28.20 23.07
C GLY A 325 -14.37 28.00 23.13
N ASP A 326 -13.67 29.09 23.45
CA ASP A 326 -12.23 29.15 23.68
C ASP A 326 -11.72 28.03 24.61
N PHE A 327 -10.46 27.62 24.47
CA PHE A 327 -9.83 26.71 25.42
C PHE A 327 -9.82 27.30 26.84
N GLU A 328 -10.24 26.49 27.82
CA GLU A 328 -10.01 26.84 29.22
C GLU A 328 -8.52 26.70 29.55
N ALA A 329 -8.06 27.38 30.61
CA ALA A 329 -6.67 27.26 31.05
C ALA A 329 -6.27 25.81 31.37
N GLY A 330 -7.22 24.99 31.86
CA GLY A 330 -7.02 23.56 32.08
C GLY A 330 -7.00 22.72 30.80
N ASP A 331 -7.64 23.16 29.72
CA ASP A 331 -7.53 22.49 28.42
C ASP A 331 -6.11 22.66 27.87
N LEU A 332 -5.60 23.90 27.87
CA LEU A 332 -4.24 24.20 27.42
C LEU A 332 -3.18 23.53 28.31
N GLU A 333 -3.34 23.53 29.64
CA GLU A 333 -2.41 22.87 30.57
C GLU A 333 -2.37 21.34 30.39
N PHE A 334 -3.44 20.74 29.87
CA PHE A 334 -3.45 19.33 29.48
C PHE A 334 -2.81 19.13 28.09
N LEU A 335 -3.25 19.89 27.08
CA LEU A 335 -2.81 19.72 25.69
C LEU A 335 -1.30 19.97 25.52
N LEU A 336 -0.73 20.98 26.19
CA LEU A 336 0.71 21.29 26.14
C LEU A 336 1.63 20.17 26.70
N ARG A 337 1.07 19.15 27.35
CA ARG A 337 1.82 17.95 27.78
C ARG A 337 2.05 16.95 26.65
N TYR A 338 1.32 17.09 25.55
CA TYR A 338 1.25 16.12 24.47
C TYR A 338 1.40 16.74 23.09
N ILE A 339 0.78 17.89 22.81
CA ILE A 339 0.77 18.58 21.51
C ILE A 339 1.80 19.73 21.52
N SER A 340 2.49 19.93 20.40
CA SER A 340 3.40 21.06 20.18
C SER A 340 2.65 22.39 20.17
N ALA A 341 3.18 23.39 20.89
CA ALA A 341 2.49 24.66 21.17
C ALA A 341 1.96 25.45 19.95
N PRO A 342 2.60 25.46 18.75
CA PRO A 342 2.04 26.16 17.58
C PRO A 342 0.64 25.67 17.19
N TYR A 343 0.36 24.38 17.33
CA TYR A 343 -0.93 23.78 16.97
C TYR A 343 -2.07 24.13 17.93
N LEU A 344 -1.80 24.90 18.99
CA LEU A 344 -2.79 25.37 19.96
C LEU A 344 -3.12 26.86 19.80
N THR A 345 -2.60 27.53 18.77
CA THR A 345 -2.96 28.93 18.45
C THR A 345 -4.21 28.98 17.56
N PRO A 346 -5.07 30.01 17.67
CA PRO A 346 -6.24 30.16 16.81
C PRO A 346 -5.87 30.18 15.32
N ASP A 347 -4.86 31.00 14.97
CA ASP A 347 -4.40 31.25 13.60
C ASP A 347 -3.98 29.96 12.89
N VAL A 348 -3.32 29.02 13.59
CA VAL A 348 -2.90 27.72 13.03
C VAL A 348 -4.08 26.75 12.95
N MET A 349 -5.00 26.74 13.92
CA MET A 349 -6.21 25.90 13.83
C MET A 349 -7.15 26.36 12.71
N GLU A 350 -7.20 27.66 12.41
CA GLU A 350 -7.94 28.22 11.28
C GLU A 350 -7.33 27.77 9.94
N GLN A 351 -6.00 27.81 9.80
CA GLN A 351 -5.28 27.29 8.62
C GLN A 351 -5.49 25.78 8.40
N ILE A 352 -5.49 24.98 9.48
CA ILE A 352 -5.75 23.53 9.38
C ILE A 352 -7.18 23.27 8.89
N ALA A 353 -8.15 24.04 9.36
CA ALA A 353 -9.53 23.92 8.94
C ALA A 353 -9.72 24.35 7.47
N ASP A 354 -9.14 25.48 7.05
CA ASP A 354 -9.21 25.97 5.66
C ASP A 354 -8.58 24.98 4.67
N GLN A 355 -7.42 24.41 5.00
CA GLN A 355 -6.76 23.41 4.13
C GLN A 355 -7.58 22.11 4.05
N LEU A 356 -8.11 21.62 5.17
CA LEU A 356 -8.92 20.39 5.19
C LEU A 356 -10.26 20.59 4.46
N GLU A 357 -10.84 21.79 4.50
CA GLU A 357 -12.04 22.17 3.75
C GLU A 357 -11.76 22.26 2.24
N GLN A 358 -10.55 22.69 1.84
CA GLN A 358 -10.14 22.76 0.43
C GLN A 358 -9.76 21.40 -0.17
N ASP A 359 -8.89 20.65 0.51
CA ASP A 359 -8.20 19.47 -0.07
C ASP A 359 -8.76 18.13 0.45
N SER A 360 -9.64 18.14 1.45
CA SER A 360 -10.09 16.95 2.20
C SER A 360 -8.97 16.15 2.90
N THR A 361 -7.73 16.64 2.90
CA THR A 361 -6.59 16.05 3.62
C THR A 361 -5.65 17.15 4.14
N ILE A 362 -4.99 16.92 5.27
CA ILE A 362 -3.85 17.72 5.73
C ILE A 362 -2.89 16.86 6.54
N THR A 363 -1.59 17.14 6.43
CA THR A 363 -0.52 16.48 7.18
C THR A 363 0.24 17.48 8.05
N LEU A 364 0.30 17.21 9.35
CA LEU A 364 0.89 18.06 10.39
C LEU A 364 2.20 17.44 10.90
N PRO A 365 3.38 17.97 10.53
CA PRO A 365 4.67 17.54 11.09
C PRO A 365 4.84 18.00 12.56
N ASP A 366 5.74 17.36 13.28
CA ASP A 366 6.10 17.63 14.68
C ASP A 366 4.94 17.92 15.66
N ILE A 367 3.83 17.24 15.45
CA ILE A 367 2.56 17.45 16.15
C ILE A 367 2.63 17.15 17.65
N LEU A 368 3.41 16.16 18.08
CA LEU A 368 3.61 15.83 19.49
C LEU A 368 4.79 16.60 20.08
N SER A 369 4.60 17.09 21.30
CA SER A 369 5.57 17.90 22.03
C SER A 369 6.86 17.14 22.28
N LYS A 370 8.00 17.85 22.22
CA LYS A 370 9.35 17.30 22.39
C LYS A 370 9.49 16.37 23.62
N ALA A 371 8.94 16.78 24.76
CA ALA A 371 9.00 16.01 26.01
C ALA A 371 8.14 14.72 26.01
N PHE A 372 7.16 14.60 25.10
CA PHE A 372 6.37 13.39 24.91
C PHE A 372 7.00 12.48 23.85
N ILE A 373 7.35 13.03 22.70
CA ILE A 373 7.88 12.27 21.55
C ILE A 373 9.24 11.61 21.86
N GLU A 374 10.10 12.24 22.67
CA GLU A 374 11.34 11.63 23.17
C GLU A 374 11.09 10.37 24.02
N ARG A 375 10.06 10.37 24.88
CA ARG A 375 9.68 9.18 25.66
C ARG A 375 9.11 8.08 24.77
N LEU A 376 8.29 8.46 23.78
CA LEU A 376 7.71 7.53 22.83
C LEU A 376 8.79 6.87 21.96
N LYS A 377 9.80 7.63 21.52
CA LYS A 377 10.95 7.10 20.76
C LYS A 377 11.69 6.03 21.54
N ALA A 378 12.11 6.34 22.77
CA ALA A 378 12.81 5.39 23.63
C ALA A 378 12.00 4.12 23.92
N TYR A 379 10.66 4.23 24.04
CA TYR A 379 9.77 3.07 24.20
C TYR A 379 9.68 2.19 22.94
N ILE A 380 9.59 2.80 21.75
CA ILE A 380 9.48 2.06 20.49
C ILE A 380 10.82 1.42 20.11
N GLU A 381 11.94 2.13 20.28
CA GLU A 381 13.28 1.58 20.03
C GLU A 381 13.57 0.38 20.95
N ASP A 382 13.28 0.49 22.25
CA ASP A 382 13.35 -0.64 23.19
C ASP A 382 12.43 -1.81 22.78
N ALA A 383 11.28 -1.54 22.15
CA ALA A 383 10.35 -2.55 21.62
C ALA A 383 10.73 -3.11 20.23
N GLU A 384 11.62 -2.47 19.46
CA GLU A 384 12.26 -3.04 18.27
C GLU A 384 13.43 -3.97 18.63
N THR A 385 14.19 -3.68 19.70
CA THR A 385 15.31 -4.56 20.13
C THR A 385 14.85 -5.94 20.62
N LYS A 386 13.57 -6.10 20.93
CA LYS A 386 12.99 -7.33 21.50
C LYS A 386 12.41 -8.20 20.39
N PRO A 387 12.88 -9.45 20.22
CA PRO A 387 12.36 -10.33 19.19
C PRO A 387 10.90 -10.71 19.50
N LEU A 388 10.01 -10.43 18.55
CA LEU A 388 8.63 -10.91 18.59
C LEU A 388 8.58 -12.41 18.22
N PRO A 389 7.69 -13.21 18.83
CA PRO A 389 7.38 -14.55 18.33
C PRO A 389 6.79 -14.51 16.92
N GLU A 390 7.11 -15.49 16.08
CA GLU A 390 6.55 -15.58 14.72
C GLU A 390 5.06 -15.92 14.71
N LYS A 391 4.62 -16.75 15.66
CA LYS A 391 3.29 -17.35 15.71
C LYS A 391 2.29 -16.53 16.51
N THR A 392 1.13 -16.31 15.91
CA THR A 392 0.00 -15.55 16.46
C THR A 392 -0.33 -15.96 17.90
N ALA A 393 -0.57 -17.25 18.15
CA ALA A 393 -0.92 -17.72 19.49
C ALA A 393 0.13 -17.42 20.57
N THR A 394 1.42 -17.34 20.20
CA THR A 394 2.50 -17.00 21.14
C THR A 394 2.64 -15.49 21.33
N ILE A 395 2.35 -14.68 20.31
CA ILE A 395 2.30 -13.21 20.43
C ILE A 395 1.19 -12.81 21.42
N GLU A 396 -0.01 -13.37 21.26
CA GLU A 396 -1.18 -13.04 22.09
C GLU A 396 -1.10 -13.60 23.52
N GLU A 397 -0.29 -14.64 23.76
CA GLU A 397 -0.02 -15.18 25.11
C GLU A 397 1.10 -14.42 25.84
N SER A 398 2.09 -13.90 25.12
CA SER A 398 3.32 -13.33 25.72
C SER A 398 3.47 -11.81 25.62
N THR A 399 2.58 -11.13 24.92
CA THR A 399 2.62 -9.67 24.71
C THR A 399 1.24 -9.02 24.88
N ALA A 400 1.19 -7.69 24.95
CA ALA A 400 -0.06 -6.93 24.94
C ALA A 400 -0.68 -6.76 23.53
N TRP A 401 -0.06 -7.32 22.48
CA TRP A 401 -0.51 -7.18 21.09
C TRP A 401 -1.42 -8.33 20.66
N LYS A 402 -2.48 -7.99 19.91
CA LYS A 402 -3.33 -8.95 19.20
C LYS A 402 -2.98 -8.98 17.72
N VAL A 403 -3.29 -10.07 17.02
CA VAL A 403 -3.03 -10.21 15.58
C VAL A 403 -4.32 -10.01 14.77
N ALA A 404 -4.29 -9.04 13.86
CA ALA A 404 -5.37 -8.80 12.92
C ALA A 404 -5.51 -9.96 11.91
N GLN A 405 -6.74 -10.34 11.61
CA GLN A 405 -7.12 -11.48 10.76
C GLN A 405 -8.55 -11.25 10.21
N PRO A 406 -8.97 -11.86 9.09
CA PRO A 406 -8.28 -12.88 8.29
C PRO A 406 -7.20 -12.30 7.36
N PRO A 407 -6.15 -13.10 7.03
CA PRO A 407 -5.04 -12.65 6.19
C PRO A 407 -5.46 -12.25 4.76
N HIS A 408 -6.59 -12.75 4.23
CA HIS A 408 -7.10 -12.29 2.91
C HIS A 408 -7.74 -10.89 2.93
N LYS A 409 -7.60 -10.14 4.03
CA LYS A 409 -8.01 -8.73 4.17
C LYS A 409 -6.91 -7.91 4.82
N HIS A 410 -6.33 -8.44 5.90
CA HIS A 410 -5.29 -7.74 6.66
C HIS A 410 -4.54 -8.68 7.60
N ARG A 411 -3.32 -8.27 7.95
CA ARG A 411 -2.49 -8.89 8.98
C ARG A 411 -1.59 -7.82 9.57
N PHE A 412 -1.76 -7.49 10.84
CA PHE A 412 -0.92 -6.52 11.57
C PHE A 412 -1.07 -6.76 13.08
N LEU A 413 -0.14 -6.26 13.89
CA LEU A 413 -0.31 -6.24 15.34
C LEU A 413 -1.12 -5.02 15.75
N TYR A 414 -2.08 -5.18 16.65
CA TYR A 414 -2.90 -4.06 17.15
C TYR A 414 -3.10 -4.03 18.67
N GLN A 415 -3.40 -2.84 19.19
CA GLN A 415 -3.91 -2.59 20.54
C GLN A 415 -5.07 -1.59 20.48
N LEU A 416 -6.17 -1.88 21.19
CA LEU A 416 -7.33 -1.00 21.29
C LEU A 416 -7.34 -0.25 22.62
N SER A 417 -7.92 0.96 22.63
CA SER A 417 -8.11 1.79 23.84
C SER A 417 -8.74 1.01 25.01
N GLU A 418 -9.70 0.12 24.73
CA GLU A 418 -10.39 -0.69 25.76
C GLU A 418 -9.53 -1.80 26.36
N ASP A 419 -8.69 -2.45 25.56
CA ASP A 419 -7.76 -3.49 26.04
C ASP A 419 -6.69 -2.88 26.97
N VAL A 420 -6.19 -1.70 26.60
CA VAL A 420 -5.24 -0.91 27.37
C VAL A 420 -5.81 -0.51 28.74
N ARG A 421 -7.07 -0.04 28.78
CA ARG A 421 -7.79 0.26 30.04
C ARG A 421 -7.86 -0.93 30.99
N ALA A 422 -7.91 -2.15 30.44
CA ALA A 422 -7.97 -3.38 31.23
C ALA A 422 -6.60 -3.78 31.81
N SER A 423 -5.49 -3.58 31.08
CA SER A 423 -4.14 -3.95 31.57
C SER A 423 -3.65 -3.04 32.69
N ARG A 424 -3.92 -1.72 32.57
CA ARG A 424 -3.40 -0.64 33.44
C ARG A 424 -1.89 -0.40 33.34
N ASP A 425 -1.24 -0.92 32.30
CA ASP A 425 0.18 -0.64 32.04
C ASP A 425 0.33 0.79 31.51
N ILE A 426 1.17 1.60 32.17
CA ILE A 426 1.41 3.00 31.80
C ILE A 426 2.70 3.08 30.97
N THR A 427 2.55 3.37 29.68
CA THR A 427 3.61 3.58 28.70
C THR A 427 3.23 4.77 27.81
N PRO A 428 4.17 5.39 27.07
CA PRO A 428 3.83 6.46 26.12
C PRO A 428 2.78 6.04 25.08
N LEU A 429 2.76 4.76 24.66
CA LEU A 429 1.74 4.27 23.73
C LEU A 429 0.36 4.15 24.40
N THR A 430 0.29 3.69 25.65
CA THR A 430 -1.01 3.63 26.37
C THR A 430 -1.50 5.01 26.80
N GLU A 431 -0.59 5.97 27.05
CA GLU A 431 -0.93 7.38 27.22
C GLU A 431 -1.60 7.97 25.95
N LEU A 432 -1.14 7.64 24.74
CA LEU A 432 -1.84 8.05 23.50
C LEU A 432 -3.24 7.43 23.40
N LEU A 433 -3.35 6.11 23.63
CA LEU A 433 -4.57 5.33 23.38
C LEU A 433 -5.67 5.53 24.42
N ASP A 434 -5.34 5.83 25.68
CA ASP A 434 -6.31 6.01 26.76
C ASP A 434 -6.42 7.46 27.23
N THR A 435 -5.30 8.20 27.30
CA THR A 435 -5.28 9.54 27.91
C THR A 435 -5.42 10.67 26.88
N LEU A 436 -4.60 10.72 25.82
CA LEU A 436 -4.64 11.84 24.87
C LEU A 436 -5.86 11.76 23.93
N LEU A 437 -5.86 10.81 23.00
CA LEU A 437 -6.81 10.79 21.88
C LEU A 437 -8.29 10.66 22.31
N PRO A 438 -8.64 9.92 23.39
CA PRO A 438 -10.02 9.87 23.87
C PRO A 438 -10.50 11.11 24.66
N SER A 439 -9.62 12.05 25.00
CA SER A 439 -9.92 13.15 25.93
C SER A 439 -10.92 14.18 25.37
N PRO A 440 -11.73 14.83 26.24
CA PRO A 440 -12.51 16.00 25.84
C PRO A 440 -11.64 17.13 25.27
N GLN A 441 -10.43 17.31 25.81
CA GLN A 441 -9.46 18.30 25.37
C GLN A 441 -8.99 18.08 23.93
N PHE A 442 -8.57 16.85 23.60
CA PHE A 442 -8.14 16.51 22.24
C PHE A 442 -9.31 16.59 21.25
N ARG A 443 -10.52 16.14 21.66
CA ARG A 443 -11.74 16.29 20.86
C ARG A 443 -12.09 17.75 20.60
N LYS A 444 -11.99 18.62 21.60
CA LYS A 444 -12.21 20.06 21.47
C LYS A 444 -11.22 20.69 20.49
N TRP A 445 -9.94 20.35 20.60
CA TRP A 445 -8.93 20.76 19.62
C TRP A 445 -9.28 20.29 18.20
N LEU A 446 -9.60 19.00 18.02
CA LEU A 446 -9.89 18.44 16.71
C LEU A 446 -11.17 19.05 16.07
N GLN A 447 -12.21 19.31 16.86
CA GLN A 447 -13.44 19.98 16.35
C GLN A 447 -13.22 21.44 15.97
N ILE A 448 -12.31 22.15 16.64
CA ILE A 448 -11.93 23.52 16.26
C ILE A 448 -11.07 23.49 14.99
N ALA A 449 -10.04 22.63 14.97
CA ALA A 449 -9.07 22.53 13.87
C ALA A 449 -9.62 21.89 12.58
N THR A 450 -10.81 21.28 12.60
CA THR A 450 -11.45 20.67 11.40
C THR A 450 -12.85 21.21 11.11
N ARG A 451 -13.36 22.15 11.92
CA ARG A 451 -14.77 22.63 11.94
C ARG A 451 -15.85 21.55 12.16
N CYS A 452 -15.51 20.26 12.08
CA CYS A 452 -16.42 19.12 12.14
C CYS A 452 -17.13 18.96 13.49
N THR A 453 -18.35 18.39 13.45
CA THR A 453 -19.05 17.88 14.64
C THR A 453 -18.79 16.37 14.76
N LEU A 454 -18.08 15.91 15.79
CA LEU A 454 -17.67 14.52 15.95
C LEU A 454 -18.66 13.74 16.82
N THR A 455 -19.30 12.72 16.25
CA THR A 455 -20.39 11.95 16.87
C THR A 455 -19.93 10.65 17.52
N SER A 456 -18.81 10.09 17.08
CA SER A 456 -18.21 8.87 17.62
C SER A 456 -16.68 8.89 17.52
N GLN A 457 -16.00 7.98 18.23
CA GLN A 457 -14.55 7.79 18.14
C GLN A 457 -14.17 6.31 18.26
N HIS A 458 -13.24 5.84 17.43
CA HIS A 458 -12.56 4.56 17.54
C HIS A 458 -11.04 4.78 17.45
N VAL A 459 -10.24 4.20 18.35
CA VAL A 459 -8.79 4.51 18.47
C VAL A 459 -7.98 3.22 18.65
N MET A 460 -6.91 3.07 17.85
CA MET A 460 -6.10 1.86 17.76
C MET A 460 -4.63 2.17 17.44
N ALA A 461 -3.70 1.52 18.13
CA ALA A 461 -2.29 1.47 17.68
C ALA A 461 -2.09 0.27 16.75
N ARG A 462 -1.28 0.45 15.70
CA ARG A 462 -0.87 -0.61 14.77
C ARG A 462 0.65 -0.73 14.75
N ARG A 463 1.16 -1.96 14.69
CA ARG A 463 2.56 -2.30 14.36
C ARG A 463 2.55 -3.31 13.21
N PHE A 464 3.11 -2.93 12.07
CA PHE A 464 3.22 -3.74 10.87
C PHE A 464 4.62 -4.33 10.76
N ARG A 465 4.76 -5.61 11.12
CA ARG A 465 6.03 -6.34 11.11
C ARG A 465 6.59 -6.50 9.71
N ARG A 466 7.88 -6.19 9.54
CA ARG A 466 8.60 -6.36 8.28
C ARG A 466 8.62 -7.82 7.82
N GLY A 467 8.30 -8.04 6.55
CA GLY A 467 8.12 -9.35 5.92
C GLY A 467 6.80 -10.05 6.27
N GLY A 468 5.91 -9.44 7.07
CA GLY A 468 4.76 -10.14 7.67
C GLY A 468 3.39 -9.50 7.50
N ASP A 469 3.29 -8.18 7.44
CA ASP A 469 2.06 -7.44 7.75
C ASP A 469 1.67 -6.37 6.69
N TYR A 470 0.36 -6.14 6.56
CA TYR A 470 -0.33 -5.35 5.51
C TYR A 470 -1.82 -5.13 5.85
N THR A 471 -2.48 -4.24 5.10
CA THR A 471 -3.93 -4.38 4.80
C THR A 471 -4.14 -4.36 3.28
N LEU A 472 -5.30 -4.86 2.84
CA LEU A 472 -5.78 -4.75 1.47
C LEU A 472 -6.73 -3.57 1.30
N ALA A 473 -7.05 -3.22 0.06
CA ALA A 473 -7.91 -2.12 -0.32
C ALA A 473 -9.34 -2.35 0.20
N THR A 474 -9.78 -1.50 1.12
CA THR A 474 -11.12 -1.57 1.72
C THR A 474 -11.81 -0.23 1.58
N GLY A 475 -13.03 -0.22 1.02
CA GLY A 475 -13.95 0.92 1.09
C GLY A 475 -14.66 0.97 2.46
N GLN A 476 -15.28 2.11 2.80
CA GLN A 476 -16.05 2.25 4.03
C GLN A 476 -17.58 2.24 3.82
N THR A 477 -18.31 1.99 4.90
CA THR A 477 -19.78 1.90 4.90
C THR A 477 -20.51 3.15 5.37
N GLU A 478 -19.85 4.02 6.13
CA GLU A 478 -20.44 5.28 6.62
C GLU A 478 -20.36 6.38 5.56
N PRO A 479 -21.29 7.36 5.51
CA PRO A 479 -21.33 8.36 4.45
C PRO A 479 -20.08 9.27 4.41
N LEU A 480 -19.65 9.71 5.59
CA LEU A 480 -18.52 10.62 5.79
C LEU A 480 -17.88 10.32 7.16
N SER A 481 -16.55 10.35 7.23
CA SER A 481 -15.82 10.22 8.48
C SER A 481 -14.49 10.96 8.43
N LEU A 482 -14.08 11.54 9.55
CA LEU A 482 -12.73 12.04 9.75
C LEU A 482 -11.84 10.86 10.18
N GLU A 483 -10.86 10.49 9.35
CA GLU A 483 -9.79 9.56 9.72
C GLU A 483 -8.53 10.32 10.13
N LEU A 484 -7.83 9.79 11.12
CA LEU A 484 -6.58 10.30 11.68
C LEU A 484 -5.53 9.19 11.61
N GLY A 485 -4.33 9.53 11.12
CA GLY A 485 -3.15 8.67 11.12
C GLY A 485 -1.96 9.40 11.74
N LEU A 486 -1.49 8.93 12.89
CA LEU A 486 -0.33 9.49 13.61
C LEU A 486 0.88 8.56 13.41
N GLY A 487 1.78 8.97 12.52
CA GLY A 487 3.05 8.29 12.22
C GLY A 487 4.01 8.38 13.39
N ILE A 488 4.38 7.21 13.92
CA ILE A 488 5.33 7.04 15.04
C ILE A 488 6.36 5.95 14.71
N THR A 489 6.82 5.91 13.45
CA THR A 489 7.87 4.99 12.96
C THR A 489 9.24 5.67 13.07
N PRO A 490 10.15 5.25 13.97
CA PRO A 490 11.39 5.98 14.25
C PRO A 490 12.55 5.63 13.28
N THR A 491 12.37 4.64 12.40
CA THR A 491 13.37 4.19 11.43
C THR A 491 13.24 4.96 10.10
N PRO A 492 14.35 5.37 9.47
CA PRO A 492 14.34 6.07 8.17
C PRO A 492 14.34 5.10 6.98
N GLY A 493 14.16 5.63 5.76
CA GLY A 493 14.19 4.88 4.49
C GLY A 493 12.85 4.26 4.09
N TRP A 494 11.80 5.09 4.01
CA TRP A 494 10.43 4.68 3.65
C TRP A 494 9.86 5.38 2.39
N GLY A 495 10.69 6.10 1.63
CA GLY A 495 10.28 6.82 0.41
C GLY A 495 9.76 8.24 0.65
N GLU A 496 10.19 8.92 1.73
CA GLU A 496 9.68 10.25 2.13
C GLU A 496 10.80 11.29 2.31
N GLU A 497 11.96 11.07 1.69
CA GLU A 497 13.14 11.95 1.75
C GLU A 497 13.23 12.90 0.51
N GLU A 498 12.38 12.71 -0.50
CA GLU A 498 12.10 13.71 -1.56
C GLU A 498 11.03 14.69 -1.05
N GLY A 499 11.47 15.79 -0.41
CA GLY A 499 10.55 16.78 0.17
C GLY A 499 11.18 18.04 0.78
N ASN A 500 12.51 18.20 0.70
CA ASN A 500 13.26 19.40 1.10
C ASN A 500 14.18 19.84 -0.04
N GLU A 501 13.62 20.14 -1.23
CA GLU A 501 14.35 20.83 -2.30
C GLU A 501 14.48 22.33 -1.97
N ASP A 502 15.31 22.66 -0.97
CA ASP A 502 15.60 24.03 -0.52
C ASP A 502 17.03 24.18 0.09
N GLU A 503 17.97 23.30 -0.29
CA GLU A 503 19.41 23.40 0.03
C GLU A 503 20.26 22.92 -1.19
N ASP A 504 20.91 23.88 -1.89
CA ASP A 504 22.07 23.78 -2.84
C ASP A 504 21.97 24.59 -4.17
N GLU A 505 21.64 25.89 -4.11
CA GLU A 505 21.86 26.88 -5.22
C GLU A 505 23.00 27.90 -4.94
N GLU A 506 24.10 27.52 -4.26
CA GLU A 506 25.33 28.33 -4.19
C GLU A 506 26.61 27.51 -4.48
N ALA A 507 26.75 26.97 -5.69
CA ALA A 507 27.95 26.22 -6.12
C ALA A 507 28.48 26.48 -7.56
N GLU A 508 27.87 27.35 -8.37
CA GLU A 508 28.36 27.70 -9.72
C GLU A 508 28.64 29.21 -9.91
N GLU A 509 29.82 29.70 -9.53
CA GLU A 509 30.45 30.89 -10.18
C GLU A 509 31.97 31.02 -9.85
N ALA A 510 32.82 30.07 -10.31
CA ALA A 510 34.27 30.15 -10.05
C ALA A 510 35.24 29.44 -11.04
N GLU A 511 34.90 29.19 -12.31
CA GLU A 511 35.88 28.73 -13.31
C GLU A 511 35.90 29.59 -14.60
N GLU A 512 36.84 30.55 -14.67
CA GLU A 512 37.63 30.83 -15.88
C GLU A 512 38.82 31.76 -15.58
N GLU A 513 40.05 31.22 -15.56
CA GLU A 513 41.27 31.76 -16.18
C GLU A 513 42.42 30.78 -15.90
N GLY A 514 43.08 30.27 -16.94
CA GLY A 514 44.16 29.28 -16.82
C GLY A 514 45.42 29.67 -17.60
N GLU A 515 46.50 28.91 -17.44
CA GLU A 515 47.67 28.92 -18.34
C GLU A 515 48.43 27.58 -18.23
N ASP A 516 49.16 27.21 -19.28
CA ASP A 516 49.85 25.90 -19.43
C ASP A 516 51.19 25.81 -18.65
N GLU A 517 51.65 24.59 -18.30
CA GLU A 517 53.04 24.15 -18.55
C GLU A 517 53.24 22.62 -18.42
N ASP A 518 54.26 22.08 -19.11
CA ASP A 518 54.56 20.63 -19.24
C ASP A 518 55.27 20.01 -17.99
N GLY A 519 55.27 18.67 -17.86
CA GLY A 519 56.07 17.97 -16.83
C GLY A 519 56.03 16.43 -16.85
N ASP A 520 56.98 15.81 -17.55
CA ASP A 520 57.19 14.35 -17.71
C ASP A 520 57.54 13.53 -16.43
N GLU A 521 57.49 12.19 -16.56
CA GLU A 521 58.33 11.16 -15.86
C GLU A 521 58.15 10.92 -14.33
N GLU A 522 58.38 9.72 -13.74
CA GLU A 522 58.31 8.32 -14.22
C GLU A 522 58.29 7.33 -13.00
N GLU A 523 57.90 6.07 -13.26
CA GLU A 523 58.28 4.79 -12.62
C GLU A 523 58.27 4.45 -11.08
N GLU A 524 57.95 3.16 -10.85
CA GLU A 524 58.53 2.19 -9.88
C GLU A 524 58.33 2.28 -8.33
N ALA A 525 57.25 1.65 -7.88
CA ALA A 525 57.25 0.29 -7.25
C ALA A 525 57.73 -0.02 -5.80
N ALA A 526 57.14 -1.13 -5.31
CA ALA A 526 57.58 -2.09 -4.29
C ALA A 526 57.50 -1.74 -2.77
N GLY A 527 56.94 -2.70 -2.00
CA GLY A 527 57.03 -2.79 -0.53
C GLY A 527 58.25 -3.62 -0.06
N PRO A 528 58.19 -4.49 0.98
CA PRO A 528 57.00 -5.11 1.59
C PRO A 528 56.97 -5.21 3.15
N ALA A 529 55.85 -5.75 3.65
CA ALA A 529 55.57 -6.50 4.91
C ALA A 529 56.65 -6.66 6.02
N ALA A 530 56.23 -6.56 7.31
CA ALA A 530 55.95 -7.74 8.17
C ALA A 530 55.71 -7.46 9.68
N ASP A 531 54.53 -7.91 10.17
CA ASP A 531 54.28 -8.69 11.41
C ASP A 531 54.46 -8.12 12.87
N SER A 532 53.59 -8.65 13.74
CA SER A 532 53.74 -8.94 15.19
C SER A 532 53.28 -7.95 16.31
N THR A 533 52.24 -8.42 17.03
CA THR A 533 52.04 -8.38 18.51
C THR A 533 51.63 -7.09 19.28
N ALA A 534 50.31 -7.01 19.53
CA ALA A 534 49.68 -7.03 20.86
C ALA A 534 49.80 -5.86 21.89
N SER A 535 48.66 -5.16 22.06
CA SER A 535 48.11 -4.62 23.33
C SER A 535 48.81 -3.43 24.02
N LYS A 536 48.10 -2.29 24.12
CA LYS A 536 47.25 -1.95 25.30
C LYS A 536 46.69 -0.51 25.26
N VAL A 537 45.38 -0.39 25.54
CA VAL A 537 44.59 0.80 25.95
C VAL A 537 45.30 2.16 26.03
N ALA A 538 44.88 3.11 25.19
CA ALA A 538 44.85 4.54 25.49
C ALA A 538 43.67 5.21 24.75
N GLU A 539 43.14 6.27 25.34
CA GLU A 539 41.94 7.03 24.97
C GLU A 539 42.36 8.40 24.39
N THR A 540 41.84 8.77 23.21
CA THR A 540 41.52 10.15 22.78
C THR A 540 40.78 10.08 21.45
N ALA A 541 39.82 10.98 21.22
CA ALA A 541 39.11 11.13 19.95
C ALA A 541 39.34 12.53 19.37
N GLU A 542 39.32 12.64 18.04
CA GLU A 542 39.15 13.92 17.36
C GLU A 542 38.46 13.68 16.00
N ALA A 543 37.41 14.45 15.72
CA ALA A 543 36.60 14.42 14.51
C ALA A 543 36.16 15.88 14.20
N PRO A 544 35.90 16.24 12.94
CA PRO A 544 36.10 17.61 12.47
C PRO A 544 35.00 18.61 12.89
N ALA A 545 35.40 19.88 13.04
CA ALA A 545 34.58 20.97 13.57
C ALA A 545 33.49 21.52 12.63
N ALA A 546 33.23 20.88 11.48
CA ALA A 546 32.26 21.38 10.50
C ALA A 546 30.81 21.34 11.03
N THR A 547 30.38 20.20 11.58
CA THR A 547 29.01 19.98 12.07
C THR A 547 28.62 20.98 13.16
N ALA A 548 29.56 21.35 14.03
CA ALA A 548 29.31 22.24 15.17
C ALA A 548 28.90 23.67 14.77
N ILE A 549 29.25 24.14 13.56
CA ILE A 549 28.91 25.48 13.08
C ILE A 549 27.48 25.51 12.55
N SER A 550 27.08 24.51 11.75
CA SER A 550 25.69 24.32 11.31
C SER A 550 24.73 24.18 12.49
N THR A 551 25.04 23.30 13.46
CA THR A 551 24.19 23.12 14.64
C THR A 551 24.07 24.41 15.48
N ALA A 552 25.12 25.24 15.54
CA ALA A 552 25.05 26.53 16.24
C ALA A 552 24.14 27.55 15.52
N ALA A 553 24.16 27.58 14.18
CA ALA A 553 23.27 28.42 13.38
C ALA A 553 21.80 28.00 13.56
N GLN A 554 21.50 26.71 13.38
CA GLN A 554 20.14 26.15 13.54
C GLN A 554 19.57 26.37 14.96
N ILE A 555 20.41 26.24 16.00
CA ILE A 555 20.02 26.59 17.38
C ILE A 555 19.68 28.08 17.51
N SER A 556 20.42 28.97 16.84
CA SER A 556 20.21 30.42 16.95
C SER A 556 18.89 30.86 16.29
N GLU A 557 18.53 30.29 15.15
CA GLU A 557 17.30 30.61 14.44
C GLU A 557 16.07 30.05 15.14
N ALA A 558 16.13 28.78 15.58
CA ALA A 558 15.08 28.18 16.42
C ALA A 558 14.87 28.97 17.73
N ALA A 559 15.91 29.55 18.32
CA ALA A 559 15.81 30.41 19.50
C ALA A 559 15.15 31.77 19.20
N VAL A 560 15.44 32.38 18.04
CA VAL A 560 14.81 33.63 17.60
C VAL A 560 13.32 33.42 17.30
N THR A 561 12.97 32.38 16.53
CA THR A 561 11.57 32.03 16.22
C THR A 561 10.79 31.68 17.49
N SER A 562 11.40 30.95 18.42
CA SER A 562 10.80 30.70 19.75
C SER A 562 10.56 31.99 20.54
N ALA A 563 11.52 32.92 20.54
CA ALA A 563 11.37 34.21 21.23
C ALA A 563 10.28 35.10 20.60
N GLN A 564 10.13 35.07 19.27
CA GLN A 564 9.06 35.76 18.56
C GLN A 564 7.68 35.15 18.85
N ALA A 565 7.56 33.81 18.86
CA ALA A 565 6.33 33.12 19.25
C ALA A 565 5.93 33.44 20.70
N VAL A 566 6.89 33.45 21.64
CA VAL A 566 6.65 33.87 23.04
C VAL A 566 6.23 35.34 23.13
N ALA A 567 6.78 36.23 22.30
CA ALA A 567 6.35 37.63 22.23
C ALA A 567 4.93 37.78 21.69
N GLY A 568 4.54 37.03 20.66
CA GLY A 568 3.17 36.98 20.13
C GLY A 568 2.17 36.48 21.17
N ALA A 569 2.49 35.36 21.84
CA ALA A 569 1.70 34.83 22.95
C ALA A 569 1.56 35.86 24.09
N ALA A 570 2.64 36.56 24.47
CA ALA A 570 2.58 37.61 25.48
C ALA A 570 1.66 38.78 25.08
N GLN A 571 1.67 39.21 23.81
CA GLN A 571 0.74 40.23 23.30
C GLN A 571 -0.72 39.77 23.26
N TYR A 572 -0.98 38.48 23.06
CA TYR A 572 -2.31 37.88 23.15
C TYR A 572 -2.81 37.83 24.61
N PHE A 573 -2.05 37.19 25.51
CA PHE A 573 -2.41 37.08 26.93
C PHE A 573 -2.48 38.43 27.66
N ALA A 574 -1.76 39.46 27.21
CA ALA A 574 -1.87 40.81 27.75
C ALA A 574 -3.29 41.41 27.59
N LYS A 575 -4.04 41.02 26.55
CA LYS A 575 -5.39 41.52 26.24
C LYS A 575 -6.50 40.88 27.09
N MET A 576 -6.20 39.79 27.82
CA MET A 576 -7.20 39.07 28.63
C MET A 576 -7.66 39.86 29.87
N PRO A 577 -8.92 39.68 30.33
CA PRO A 577 -9.49 40.41 31.47
C PRO A 577 -8.81 40.07 32.80
N ALA A 578 -8.90 40.99 33.77
CA ALA A 578 -8.21 40.90 35.06
C ALA A 578 -8.66 39.75 35.99
N SER A 579 -9.75 39.05 35.66
CA SER A 579 -10.22 37.86 36.38
C SER A 579 -9.28 36.64 36.24
N GLN A 580 -8.48 36.56 35.17
CA GLN A 580 -7.61 35.42 34.87
C GLN A 580 -6.18 35.61 35.42
N ALA A 581 -6.07 35.92 36.71
CA ALA A 581 -4.78 36.18 37.37
C ALA A 581 -3.78 35.01 37.29
N ALA A 582 -4.26 33.77 37.22
CA ALA A 582 -3.43 32.57 37.07
C ALA A 582 -2.69 32.52 35.71
N ALA A 583 -3.35 32.90 34.61
CA ALA A 583 -2.74 32.94 33.29
C ALA A 583 -1.62 34.00 33.22
N ARG A 584 -1.84 35.18 33.81
CA ARG A 584 -0.78 36.21 33.96
C ARG A 584 0.40 35.74 34.81
N ALA A 585 0.17 34.93 35.85
CA ALA A 585 1.24 34.35 36.66
C ALA A 585 2.04 33.26 35.92
N LEU A 586 1.36 32.40 35.13
CA LEU A 586 1.99 31.41 34.26
C LEU A 586 2.83 32.07 33.15
N LEU A 587 2.30 33.12 32.50
CA LEU A 587 3.04 33.91 31.52
C LEU A 587 4.28 34.57 32.14
N ALA A 588 4.17 35.14 33.34
CA ALA A 588 5.31 35.73 34.05
C ALA A 588 6.39 34.68 34.41
N ALA A 589 5.98 33.45 34.76
CA ALA A 589 6.90 32.34 35.00
C ALA A 589 7.60 31.87 33.70
N ALA A 590 6.85 31.76 32.60
CA ALA A 590 7.39 31.40 31.28
C ALA A 590 8.38 32.47 30.76
N LEU A 591 8.05 33.76 30.90
CA LEU A 591 8.95 34.86 30.55
C LEU A 591 10.20 34.90 31.43
N ALA A 592 10.08 34.60 32.73
CA ALA A 592 11.24 34.49 33.63
C ALA A 592 12.16 33.31 33.26
N LEU A 593 11.59 32.20 32.77
CA LEU A 593 12.35 31.06 32.25
C LEU A 593 13.05 31.41 30.93
N ALA A 594 12.36 32.06 30.00
CA ALA A 594 12.93 32.55 28.75
C ALA A 594 14.05 33.60 29.00
N GLU A 595 13.88 34.50 29.97
CA GLU A 595 14.92 35.43 30.41
C GLU A 595 16.14 34.72 31.01
N ALA A 596 15.98 33.56 31.64
CA ALA A 596 17.11 32.77 32.15
C ALA A 596 17.86 32.10 30.99
N MET A 597 17.13 31.43 30.08
CA MET A 597 17.69 30.77 28.90
C MET A 597 18.42 31.77 27.98
N ALA A 598 17.86 32.97 27.75
CA ALA A 598 18.52 34.03 26.98
C ALA A 598 19.79 34.60 27.64
N LYS A 599 19.92 34.49 28.98
CA LYS A 599 21.14 34.86 29.71
C LYS A 599 22.20 33.76 29.68
N GLU A 600 21.82 32.51 29.43
CA GLU A 600 22.76 31.41 29.18
C GLU A 600 23.23 31.35 27.71
N SER A 601 22.39 31.73 26.73
CA SER A 601 22.79 31.80 25.32
C SER A 601 23.67 33.00 24.95
N GLY A 602 23.55 34.11 25.69
CA GLY A 602 24.42 35.28 25.56
C GLY A 602 24.18 36.17 24.33
N GLN A 603 23.18 35.88 23.50
CA GLN A 603 22.83 36.72 22.34
C GLN A 603 22.08 37.99 22.76
N ALA A 604 22.50 39.14 22.21
CA ALA A 604 21.98 40.45 22.58
C ALA A 604 20.50 40.65 22.20
N ASP A 605 20.07 40.11 21.05
CA ASP A 605 18.73 40.36 20.51
C ASP A 605 17.63 39.61 21.28
N CYS A 606 17.91 38.38 21.74
CA CYS A 606 17.02 37.64 22.65
C CYS A 606 16.79 38.43 23.96
N ILE A 607 17.86 39.06 24.49
CA ILE A 607 17.79 39.91 25.68
C ILE A 607 16.98 41.18 25.40
N ALA A 608 17.11 41.79 24.22
CA ALA A 608 16.34 42.96 23.82
C ALA A 608 14.84 42.66 23.64
N ILE A 609 14.48 41.53 23.05
CA ILE A 609 13.09 41.07 22.89
C ILE A 609 12.46 40.82 24.26
N ALA A 610 13.15 40.10 25.15
CA ALA A 610 12.68 39.85 26.52
C ALA A 610 12.49 41.16 27.31
N ALA A 611 13.43 42.10 27.22
CA ALA A 611 13.34 43.39 27.87
C ALA A 611 12.15 44.24 27.36
N ASN A 612 11.84 44.20 26.06
CA ASN A 612 10.65 44.87 25.51
C ASN A 612 9.35 44.22 25.99
N ALA A 613 9.28 42.90 26.09
CA ALA A 613 8.12 42.20 26.65
C ALA A 613 7.89 42.56 28.13
N ALA A 614 8.96 42.58 28.93
CA ALA A 614 8.93 43.00 30.33
C ALA A 614 8.51 44.48 30.49
N SER A 615 9.05 45.38 29.65
CA SER A 615 8.67 46.81 29.64
C SER A 615 7.20 47.01 29.28
N THR A 616 6.68 46.24 28.31
CA THR A 616 5.27 46.29 27.90
C THR A 616 4.36 45.87 29.05
N LEU A 617 4.69 44.78 29.75
CA LEU A 617 3.95 44.36 30.95
C LEU A 617 4.01 45.38 32.08
N ALA A 618 5.15 46.05 32.28
CA ALA A 618 5.29 47.09 33.29
C ALA A 618 4.39 48.32 33.02
N SER A 619 4.17 48.70 31.76
CA SER A 619 3.31 49.84 31.41
C SER A 619 1.82 49.67 31.76
N PHE A 620 1.35 48.44 31.95
CA PHE A 620 -0.05 48.15 32.35
C PHE A 620 -0.24 47.92 33.86
N ALA A 621 0.81 48.13 34.67
CA ALA A 621 0.77 47.93 36.13
C ALA A 621 0.46 49.21 36.94
N ALA A 622 0.28 50.37 36.29
CA ALA A 622 -0.06 51.63 36.93
C ALA A 622 -1.58 51.84 37.04
N PRO A 623 -2.12 52.32 38.18
CA PRO A 623 -3.52 52.71 38.28
C PRO A 623 -3.78 54.04 37.58
N GLU A 624 -4.93 54.19 36.93
CA GLU A 624 -5.35 55.45 36.31
C GLU A 624 -5.75 56.51 37.36
N GLU A 625 -5.28 57.75 37.19
CA GLU A 625 -5.91 58.96 37.73
C GLU A 625 -6.62 59.74 36.61
N SER A 626 -7.58 60.58 36.97
CA SER A 626 -8.62 61.10 36.07
C SER A 626 -8.39 62.52 35.51
N ASP A 627 -9.29 62.89 34.60
CA ASP A 627 -9.74 64.25 34.25
C ASP A 627 -9.05 65.05 33.11
N ALA A 628 -9.77 65.08 31.98
CA ALA A 628 -10.40 66.26 31.38
C ALA A 628 -9.60 67.31 30.54
N ALA A 629 -9.92 67.29 29.23
CA ALA A 629 -10.36 68.41 28.37
C ALA A 629 -9.43 69.59 27.98
N ALA A 630 -9.30 69.81 26.66
CA ALA A 630 -9.13 71.13 26.00
C ALA A 630 -9.50 71.04 24.48
N GLU A 631 -9.70 72.18 23.81
CA GLU A 631 -10.17 72.31 22.40
C GLU A 631 -9.12 72.93 21.45
N ALA A 632 -9.38 72.80 20.12
CA ALA A 632 -9.05 73.75 19.04
C ALA A 632 -7.57 73.95 18.59
N ALA A 633 -7.24 74.45 17.37
CA ALA A 633 -7.90 74.45 16.04
C ALA A 633 -6.92 75.03 14.96
N GLU A 634 -7.27 74.93 13.65
CA GLU A 634 -6.69 75.65 12.48
C GLU A 634 -5.21 75.30 12.10
N GLU A 635 -4.67 75.49 10.87
CA GLU A 635 -5.14 76.10 9.59
C GLU A 635 -4.48 75.41 8.34
N GLU A 636 -4.84 75.81 7.10
CA GLU A 636 -4.39 75.27 5.77
C GLU A 636 -3.84 76.44 4.87
N PRO A 637 -3.36 76.30 3.60
CA PRO A 637 -2.77 75.19 2.79
C PRO A 637 -1.29 75.51 2.34
N PRO A 638 -0.85 75.89 1.10
CA PRO A 638 -1.18 75.52 -0.30
C PRO A 638 -0.03 75.32 -1.36
N LYS A 639 -0.31 74.45 -2.36
CA LYS A 639 -0.02 74.59 -3.84
C LYS A 639 1.37 74.35 -4.50
N ASP A 640 1.43 73.22 -5.25
CA ASP A 640 1.43 73.13 -6.75
C ASP A 640 2.64 73.60 -7.63
N LYS A 641 3.30 72.67 -8.37
CA LYS A 641 3.36 72.63 -9.88
C LYS A 641 4.26 71.59 -10.58
N GLY A 642 3.75 71.00 -11.68
CA GLY A 642 4.51 70.48 -12.86
C GLY A 642 4.22 69.02 -13.27
N LYS A 643 3.23 68.68 -14.14
CA LYS A 643 3.16 68.76 -15.63
C LYS A 643 4.28 68.01 -16.41
N GLY A 644 4.05 67.08 -17.35
CA GLY A 644 2.84 66.36 -17.81
C GLY A 644 2.77 66.11 -19.36
N LYS A 645 2.08 65.02 -19.80
CA LYS A 645 1.70 64.62 -21.21
C LYS A 645 2.82 64.13 -22.17
N ALA A 646 2.59 63.28 -23.21
CA ALA A 646 1.42 62.49 -23.66
C ALA A 646 1.78 61.42 -24.75
N VAL A 647 0.98 60.31 -24.83
CA VAL A 647 0.24 59.70 -25.99
C VAL A 647 0.86 59.83 -27.42
N ASP A 648 0.99 58.78 -28.27
CA ASP A 648 -0.11 58.09 -29.01
C ASP A 648 0.29 56.81 -29.84
N THR A 649 -0.72 56.09 -30.39
CA THR A 649 -0.77 55.26 -31.64
C THR A 649 -0.19 53.82 -31.79
N THR A 650 -1.11 52.83 -31.81
CA THR A 650 -1.41 51.77 -32.84
C THR A 650 -0.56 50.49 -33.10
N GLU A 651 -1.32 49.45 -33.50
CA GLU A 651 -1.04 48.07 -34.02
C GLU A 651 -0.46 48.04 -35.48
N PRO A 652 -0.31 46.91 -36.27
CA PRO A 652 -0.88 45.55 -36.14
C PRO A 652 -0.09 44.28 -36.63
N VAL A 653 -0.81 43.15 -36.52
CA VAL A 653 -0.60 41.70 -36.78
C VAL A 653 -0.20 41.27 -38.23
N LEU A 654 0.58 40.18 -38.43
CA LEU A 654 0.22 38.93 -39.18
C LEU A 654 1.36 37.92 -39.53
N ALA A 655 0.95 36.64 -39.65
CA ALA A 655 1.67 35.35 -39.81
C ALA A 655 2.46 35.05 -41.12
N SER A 656 3.27 33.96 -41.15
CA SER A 656 2.99 32.70 -41.91
C SER A 656 4.19 31.72 -42.17
N THR A 657 3.95 30.41 -41.95
CA THR A 657 4.43 29.16 -42.64
C THR A 657 5.70 29.06 -43.51
N GLU A 658 6.46 27.95 -43.41
CA GLU A 658 6.52 26.83 -44.43
C GLU A 658 7.46 25.65 -44.03
N GLU A 659 7.47 24.54 -44.81
CA GLU A 659 8.17 23.24 -44.57
C GLU A 659 9.60 23.15 -45.18
N THR A 660 10.44 22.16 -44.77
CA THR A 660 10.91 21.05 -45.67
C THR A 660 11.91 20.02 -45.08
N GLN A 661 11.54 18.73 -45.18
CA GLN A 661 12.32 17.54 -45.65
C GLN A 661 13.70 17.10 -45.07
N GLN A 662 13.86 15.76 -44.99
CA GLN A 662 15.07 14.99 -44.62
C GLN A 662 16.14 14.96 -45.76
N PRO A 663 17.37 14.43 -45.50
CA PRO A 663 17.65 13.06 -45.96
C PRO A 663 18.60 12.21 -45.07
N SER A 664 18.66 10.90 -45.35
CA SER A 664 19.39 9.87 -44.59
C SER A 664 20.81 9.55 -45.11
N LYS A 665 21.57 8.74 -44.35
CA LYS A 665 22.64 7.87 -44.91
C LYS A 665 23.03 6.68 -44.01
N ASP A 666 23.37 5.59 -44.67
CA ASP A 666 23.77 4.28 -44.12
C ASP A 666 25.28 4.01 -44.39
N LYS A 667 25.93 3.26 -43.47
CA LYS A 667 26.92 2.18 -43.77
C LYS A 667 27.53 1.56 -42.51
N GLY A 668 27.20 0.30 -42.23
CA GLY A 668 27.86 -0.50 -41.18
C GLY A 668 29.11 -1.28 -41.63
N LYS A 669 29.77 -1.95 -40.67
CA LYS A 669 30.76 -3.05 -40.88
C LYS A 669 30.94 -3.84 -39.58
N GLY A 670 30.72 -5.15 -39.61
CA GLY A 670 30.77 -6.00 -38.42
C GLY A 670 32.14 -6.63 -38.11
N LYS A 671 32.27 -7.13 -36.88
CA LYS A 671 33.27 -8.12 -36.44
C LYS A 671 32.58 -9.10 -35.49
N ALA A 672 32.83 -10.40 -35.66
CA ALA A 672 32.35 -11.40 -34.73
C ALA A 672 33.27 -11.49 -33.51
N VAL A 673 32.69 -11.56 -32.31
CA VAL A 673 33.37 -11.85 -31.04
C VAL A 673 32.57 -12.93 -30.33
N LEU A 674 33.26 -13.92 -29.77
CA LEU A 674 32.66 -14.96 -28.92
C LEU A 674 32.31 -14.34 -27.57
N ARG A 675 31.02 -14.18 -27.26
CA ARG A 675 30.58 -13.87 -25.89
C ARG A 675 30.55 -15.14 -25.04
N SER A 676 30.92 -14.99 -23.77
CA SER A 676 30.54 -15.92 -22.70
C SER A 676 29.02 -16.03 -22.61
N ARG A 677 28.51 -17.18 -22.14
CA ARG A 677 27.13 -17.28 -21.65
C ARG A 677 27.13 -16.88 -20.19
N ASP A 678 26.91 -15.60 -19.95
CA ASP A 678 26.42 -15.11 -18.67
C ASP A 678 24.92 -15.48 -18.60
N ASN A 679 24.51 -16.19 -17.54
CA ASN A 679 23.22 -16.91 -17.50
C ASN A 679 22.06 -16.06 -16.91
N THR A 680 22.31 -14.78 -16.65
CA THR A 680 21.32 -13.83 -16.12
C THR A 680 20.24 -13.58 -17.16
N PRO A 681 18.94 -13.78 -16.84
CA PRO A 681 17.86 -13.47 -17.76
C PRO A 681 17.81 -11.98 -18.12
N SER A 682 17.63 -11.65 -19.40
CA SER A 682 17.31 -10.30 -19.89
C SER A 682 15.93 -9.79 -19.48
N ILE A 683 15.27 -10.46 -18.53
CA ILE A 683 14.00 -10.07 -17.90
C ILE A 683 14.16 -8.80 -17.08
N ILE A 684 15.35 -8.58 -16.52
CA ILE A 684 15.73 -7.36 -15.82
C ILE A 684 16.86 -6.73 -16.65
N GLN A 685 16.51 -5.79 -17.52
CA GLN A 685 17.48 -4.78 -17.90
C GLN A 685 17.57 -3.82 -16.70
N GLU A 686 18.63 -3.95 -15.90
CA GLU A 686 19.18 -2.78 -15.20
C GLU A 686 19.42 -1.73 -16.30
N ASP A 687 18.89 -0.51 -16.13
CA ASP A 687 18.97 0.51 -17.19
C ASP A 687 20.46 0.85 -17.40
N GLU A 688 21.00 0.65 -18.62
CA GLU A 688 22.45 0.80 -18.91
C GLU A 688 22.92 2.29 -18.84
N ASN A 689 22.09 3.17 -18.27
CA ASN A 689 22.35 4.57 -18.00
C ASN A 689 22.39 4.90 -16.49
N VAL A 690 22.28 3.92 -15.60
CA VAL A 690 22.49 4.08 -14.14
C VAL A 690 23.98 4.33 -13.86
N PRO A 691 24.36 5.42 -13.15
CA PRO A 691 25.75 5.67 -12.76
C PRO A 691 26.26 4.66 -11.71
N ASP A 692 27.58 4.51 -11.60
CA ASP A 692 28.26 3.49 -10.78
C ASP A 692 28.25 3.81 -9.26
N SER A 693 27.12 4.33 -8.76
CA SER A 693 26.93 4.91 -7.42
C SER A 693 25.62 4.43 -6.76
N LEU A 694 25.43 3.11 -6.67
CA LEU A 694 24.23 2.48 -6.06
C LEU A 694 24.21 2.42 -4.52
N ASP A 695 24.98 3.28 -3.84
CA ASP A 695 24.86 3.48 -2.37
C ASP A 695 23.68 4.41 -2.00
N THR A 696 23.00 5.01 -2.97
CA THR A 696 21.97 6.06 -2.75
C THR A 696 20.56 5.76 -3.29
N GLU A 697 20.32 4.68 -4.05
CA GLU A 697 18.95 4.34 -4.48
C GLU A 697 18.09 3.81 -3.31
N GLN A 698 17.06 4.56 -2.94
CA GLN A 698 16.17 4.22 -1.83
C GLN A 698 15.18 3.12 -2.22
N VAL A 699 15.52 1.86 -1.86
CA VAL A 699 14.66 0.69 -2.10
C VAL A 699 13.25 0.89 -1.51
N ASP A 700 12.22 0.80 -2.35
CA ASP A 700 10.82 0.81 -1.94
C ASP A 700 10.50 -0.42 -1.08
N VAL A 701 10.44 -0.22 0.25
CA VAL A 701 10.11 -1.23 1.25
C VAL A 701 8.61 -1.33 1.55
N GLY A 702 7.75 -0.63 0.81
CA GLY A 702 6.32 -0.56 1.06
C GLY A 702 5.96 0.14 2.37
N GLY A 703 4.92 -0.31 3.05
CA GLY A 703 4.47 0.28 4.32
C GLY A 703 3.81 1.65 4.22
N MET A 704 3.65 2.26 3.04
CA MET A 704 2.85 3.48 2.88
C MET A 704 1.36 3.20 3.14
N GLU A 705 0.67 4.16 3.77
CA GLU A 705 -0.79 4.21 3.81
C GLU A 705 -1.27 4.94 2.55
N VAL A 706 -2.24 4.36 1.84
CA VAL A 706 -2.68 4.80 0.50
C VAL A 706 -4.21 4.91 0.49
N TYR A 707 -4.71 5.98 -0.12
CA TYR A 707 -6.12 6.22 -0.37
C TYR A 707 -6.34 6.32 -1.88
N LEU A 708 -7.28 5.54 -2.43
CA LEU A 708 -7.60 5.51 -3.85
C LEU A 708 -9.02 6.05 -4.09
N ALA A 709 -9.24 6.61 -5.28
CA ALA A 709 -10.58 6.88 -5.76
C ALA A 709 -11.38 5.56 -5.91
N PRO A 710 -12.72 5.59 -5.85
CA PRO A 710 -13.52 4.47 -6.32
C PRO A 710 -13.42 4.38 -7.85
N ASP A 711 -12.82 3.31 -8.37
CA ASP A 711 -12.69 3.09 -9.81
C ASP A 711 -14.03 2.96 -10.53
N ASN A 712 -14.11 3.54 -11.72
CA ASN A 712 -15.34 3.61 -12.53
C ASN A 712 -15.33 2.63 -13.73
N ASP A 713 -14.21 1.97 -14.02
CA ASP A 713 -14.04 1.13 -15.21
C ASP A 713 -13.95 -0.37 -14.85
N GLU A 714 -14.89 -1.17 -15.37
CA GLU A 714 -15.05 -2.60 -15.04
C GLU A 714 -13.92 -3.54 -15.55
N ASN A 715 -12.86 -3.01 -16.17
CA ASN A 715 -11.82 -3.78 -16.86
C ASN A 715 -10.44 -3.77 -16.17
N ASP A 716 -10.18 -2.82 -15.28
CA ASP A 716 -8.87 -2.66 -14.63
C ASP A 716 -8.92 -3.07 -13.15
N ASP A 717 -7.77 -3.42 -12.60
CA ASP A 717 -7.63 -4.00 -11.26
C ASP A 717 -7.64 -2.86 -10.22
N ALA A 718 -8.78 -2.68 -9.53
CA ALA A 718 -9.16 -1.52 -8.68
C ALA A 718 -8.34 -1.33 -7.38
N ALA A 719 -7.10 -1.79 -7.39
CA ALA A 719 -6.07 -1.51 -6.38
C ALA A 719 -4.69 -1.23 -7.02
N VAL A 720 -4.61 -1.10 -8.36
CA VAL A 720 -3.40 -0.65 -9.06
C VAL A 720 -3.21 0.84 -8.81
N TYR A 721 -2.17 1.16 -8.03
CA TYR A 721 -1.76 2.52 -7.68
C TYR A 721 -0.34 2.86 -8.15
N LYS A 722 0.38 1.85 -8.66
CA LYS A 722 1.64 1.99 -9.39
C LYS A 722 1.58 1.11 -10.65
N SER A 723 1.32 1.72 -11.79
CA SER A 723 1.47 1.12 -13.12
C SER A 723 2.52 1.90 -13.92
N SER A 724 3.14 1.27 -14.92
CA SER A 724 4.17 1.91 -15.75
C SER A 724 3.56 2.80 -16.85
N GLY A 725 2.57 3.63 -16.53
CA GLY A 725 1.86 4.47 -17.49
C GLY A 725 0.75 5.35 -16.88
N ASP A 726 1.15 6.49 -16.33
CA ASP A 726 0.40 7.76 -16.24
C ASP A 726 -1.06 7.73 -15.75
N GLN A 727 -1.44 6.76 -14.91
CA GLN A 727 -2.76 6.68 -14.26
C GLN A 727 -2.62 6.58 -12.75
N ASP A 728 -2.45 7.74 -12.12
CA ASP A 728 -2.42 7.87 -10.65
C ASP A 728 -3.86 7.84 -10.09
N SER A 729 -4.33 6.64 -9.75
CA SER A 729 -5.59 6.39 -9.04
C SER A 729 -5.56 6.81 -7.55
N ALA A 730 -4.36 7.16 -7.04
CA ALA A 730 -4.12 7.55 -5.67
C ALA A 730 -4.52 9.01 -5.41
N LEU A 731 -5.49 9.19 -4.51
CA LEU A 731 -5.91 10.50 -4.01
C LEU A 731 -4.90 11.08 -3.02
N PHE A 732 -4.31 10.22 -2.21
CA PHE A 732 -3.34 10.59 -1.17
C PHE A 732 -2.52 9.37 -0.73
N PHE A 733 -1.24 9.57 -0.46
CA PHE A 733 -0.38 8.57 0.18
C PHE A 733 0.49 9.19 1.28
N GLN A 734 0.82 8.38 2.29
CA GLN A 734 1.63 8.77 3.46
C GLN A 734 2.56 7.62 3.82
N ALA A 735 3.88 7.83 3.70
CA ALA A 735 4.87 6.82 4.06
C ALA A 735 4.85 6.53 5.58
N ALA A 736 5.65 5.57 6.02
CA ALA A 736 5.86 5.39 7.46
C ALA A 736 6.79 6.50 7.98
N SER A 737 6.27 7.34 8.87
CA SER A 737 6.89 8.61 9.25
C SER A 737 6.94 8.79 10.77
N TRP A 738 7.68 9.82 11.22
CA TRP A 738 7.88 10.15 12.64
C TRP A 738 7.23 11.48 13.01
N ASN A 739 6.51 11.50 14.14
CA ASN A 739 5.86 12.69 14.72
C ASN A 739 4.91 13.45 13.78
N LYS A 740 4.35 12.77 12.78
CA LYS A 740 3.55 13.34 11.70
C LYS A 740 2.10 12.88 11.84
N LEU A 741 1.13 13.79 11.91
CA LEU A 741 -0.30 13.48 12.01
C LEU A 741 -1.03 13.91 10.74
N THR A 742 -1.56 12.94 10.02
CA THR A 742 -2.45 13.16 8.88
C THR A 742 -3.91 13.13 9.34
N LEU A 743 -4.72 14.05 8.82
CA LEU A 743 -6.18 14.03 8.86
C LEU A 743 -6.72 13.85 7.45
N VAL A 744 -7.71 12.99 7.26
CA VAL A 744 -8.38 12.76 5.97
C VAL A 744 -9.90 12.75 6.17
N MET A 745 -10.60 13.63 5.47
CA MET A 745 -12.05 13.56 5.31
C MET A 745 -12.36 12.52 4.26
N ARG A 746 -12.90 11.37 4.71
CA ARG A 746 -13.12 10.19 3.87
C ARG A 746 -14.61 9.99 3.62
N ASP A 747 -14.97 9.75 2.37
CA ASP A 747 -16.35 9.55 1.90
C ASP A 747 -16.74 8.06 1.77
N ARG A 748 -17.98 7.79 1.35
CA ARG A 748 -18.46 6.45 0.98
C ARG A 748 -18.10 6.09 -0.47
N GLY A 749 -16.81 5.97 -0.75
CA GLY A 749 -16.29 5.46 -2.01
C GLY A 749 -14.79 5.19 -1.92
N THR A 750 -14.04 6.17 -1.40
CA THR A 750 -12.58 6.10 -1.22
C THR A 750 -12.12 4.79 -0.60
N LEU A 751 -11.28 4.04 -1.33
CA LEU A 751 -10.61 2.85 -0.83
C LEU A 751 -9.39 3.26 0.01
N LYS A 752 -9.01 2.42 0.97
CA LYS A 752 -7.83 2.64 1.82
C LYS A 752 -7.09 1.33 2.09
N PHE A 753 -5.75 1.38 2.11
CA PHE A 753 -4.91 0.30 2.63
C PHE A 753 -3.57 0.77 3.19
N VAL A 754 -2.87 -0.11 3.91
CA VAL A 754 -1.43 0.04 4.23
C VAL A 754 -0.67 -1.06 3.50
N LYS A 755 0.20 -0.67 2.57
CA LYS A 755 1.00 -1.56 1.73
C LYS A 755 1.86 -2.49 2.60
N TYR A 756 2.05 -3.73 2.14
CA TYR A 756 2.95 -4.71 2.76
C TYR A 756 4.32 -4.13 3.08
N VAL A 757 4.80 -4.37 4.30
CA VAL A 757 6.16 -3.97 4.72
C VAL A 757 7.14 -5.08 4.31
N SER A 758 8.04 -4.78 3.37
CA SER A 758 9.12 -5.69 2.95
C SER A 758 10.03 -6.06 4.12
N ARG A 759 10.56 -7.29 4.14
CA ARG A 759 11.59 -7.73 5.09
C ARG A 759 12.88 -6.90 5.01
N LYS A 760 13.10 -6.14 3.93
CA LYS A 760 14.24 -5.21 3.76
C LYS A 760 14.12 -3.92 4.60
N ALA A 761 12.93 -3.60 5.12
CA ALA A 761 12.70 -2.42 5.96
C ALA A 761 13.63 -2.39 7.21
N ARG A 762 14.08 -1.19 7.59
CA ARG A 762 15.02 -0.99 8.72
C ARG A 762 14.39 -1.25 10.10
N GLY A 763 13.06 -1.24 10.19
CA GLY A 763 12.27 -1.57 11.38
C GLY A 763 10.86 -2.00 10.97
N ASP A 764 9.96 -2.20 11.93
CA ASP A 764 8.54 -2.34 11.61
C ASP A 764 7.92 -0.94 11.39
N ARG A 765 6.77 -0.84 10.69
CA ARG A 765 5.98 0.40 10.69
C ARG A 765 5.14 0.47 11.96
N TRP A 766 5.11 1.64 12.59
CA TRP A 766 4.31 1.96 13.76
C TRP A 766 3.47 3.20 13.52
N ASP A 767 2.17 3.11 13.82
CA ASP A 767 1.27 4.26 13.84
C ASP A 767 0.17 4.12 14.90
N VAL A 768 -0.51 5.22 15.19
CA VAL A 768 -1.80 5.24 15.89
C VAL A 768 -2.84 5.82 14.96
N THR A 769 -3.91 5.07 14.70
CA THR A 769 -5.03 5.55 13.90
C THR A 769 -6.26 5.78 14.77
N ALA A 770 -7.03 6.81 14.42
CA ALA A 770 -8.36 7.03 14.96
C ALA A 770 -9.35 7.30 13.82
N LYS A 771 -10.61 6.86 14.02
CA LYS A 771 -11.73 7.17 13.13
C LYS A 771 -12.81 7.86 13.94
N PHE A 772 -13.33 8.95 13.42
CA PHE A 772 -14.41 9.71 14.03
C PHE A 772 -15.59 9.81 13.06
N GLY A 773 -16.79 9.41 13.52
CA GLY A 773 -18.02 9.71 12.80
C GLY A 773 -18.26 11.23 12.84
N VAL A 774 -18.65 11.81 11.70
CA VAL A 774 -18.99 13.24 11.58
C VAL A 774 -20.52 13.38 11.55
N ALA A 775 -21.07 14.48 12.05
CA ALA A 775 -22.49 14.77 11.90
C ALA A 775 -22.75 15.37 10.50
N ASP A 776 -23.83 14.92 9.86
CA ASP A 776 -24.39 15.56 8.67
C ASP A 776 -25.00 16.91 9.09
N ASP A 777 -24.44 18.01 8.58
CA ASP A 777 -24.84 19.39 8.86
C ASP A 777 -25.79 19.98 7.78
N GLY A 778 -26.20 19.18 6.80
CA GLY A 778 -27.52 19.29 6.19
C GLY A 778 -27.81 20.47 5.25
N GLU A 779 -26.86 21.35 4.93
CA GLU A 779 -27.05 22.42 3.93
C GLU A 779 -26.95 21.88 2.48
N GLY A 780 -27.72 20.83 2.19
CA GLY A 780 -27.69 20.05 0.95
C GLY A 780 -29.04 19.93 0.21
N GLU A 781 -30.07 20.70 0.55
CA GLU A 781 -31.36 20.69 -0.16
C GLU A 781 -31.29 21.37 -1.56
N GLY A 782 -30.61 20.71 -2.50
CA GLY A 782 -30.73 20.97 -3.94
C GLY A 782 -31.83 20.11 -4.56
N GLU A 783 -32.94 20.71 -5.02
CA GLU A 783 -34.11 20.00 -5.55
C GLU A 783 -33.77 19.02 -6.69
N GLY A 784 -33.86 17.69 -6.43
CA GLY A 784 -33.43 16.67 -7.41
C GLY A 784 -34.08 15.27 -7.34
N GLU A 785 -34.98 14.97 -6.40
CA GLU A 785 -35.62 13.64 -6.30
C GLU A 785 -36.86 13.48 -7.21
N GLU A 786 -36.70 12.89 -8.41
CA GLU A 786 -37.80 12.13 -9.03
C GLU A 786 -37.82 10.69 -8.47
N GLY A 787 -38.49 10.51 -7.33
CA GLY A 787 -38.51 9.24 -6.60
C GLY A 787 -39.20 8.08 -7.34
N LEU A 788 -38.43 7.03 -7.65
CA LEU A 788 -38.95 5.75 -8.17
C LEU A 788 -39.65 4.93 -7.08
N GLN A 789 -40.91 5.24 -6.82
CA GLN A 789 -41.77 4.46 -5.94
C GLN A 789 -42.03 3.05 -6.52
N LEU A 790 -41.37 2.04 -5.95
CA LEU A 790 -41.78 0.64 -6.11
C LEU A 790 -43.03 0.39 -5.26
N SER A 791 -44.19 0.34 -5.91
CA SER A 791 -45.47 0.12 -5.25
C SER A 791 -45.70 -1.37 -4.95
N ASP A 792 -45.72 -1.73 -3.66
CA ASP A 792 -46.37 -2.97 -3.23
C ASP A 792 -47.86 -2.95 -3.59
N SER A 793 -48.38 -4.08 -4.07
CA SER A 793 -49.80 -4.26 -4.40
C SER A 793 -50.29 -5.67 -4.10
N ASP A 794 -50.55 -5.94 -2.83
CA ASP A 794 -51.43 -7.04 -2.42
C ASP A 794 -52.86 -6.74 -2.89
N ASP A 795 -53.46 -7.63 -3.66
CA ASP A 795 -54.85 -7.49 -4.14
C ASP A 795 -55.60 -8.84 -4.06
N GLU A 796 -56.13 -9.16 -2.87
CA GLU A 796 -57.05 -10.29 -2.69
C GLU A 796 -58.43 -9.98 -3.29
N GLN A 797 -58.81 -10.63 -4.39
CA GLN A 797 -60.20 -11.10 -4.56
C GLN A 797 -60.47 -12.18 -5.64
N GLY A 798 -60.84 -13.37 -5.16
CA GLY A 798 -62.04 -14.11 -5.59
C GLY A 798 -62.26 -14.46 -7.08
N GLY A 799 -61.88 -15.68 -7.48
CA GLY A 799 -62.19 -16.23 -8.82
C GLY A 799 -62.05 -17.75 -8.94
N GLY A 800 -62.65 -18.52 -8.03
CA GLY A 800 -62.35 -19.96 -7.87
C GLY A 800 -62.96 -20.92 -8.91
N LEU A 801 -62.31 -22.07 -9.08
CA LEU A 801 -62.91 -23.29 -9.64
C LEU A 801 -62.69 -24.50 -8.70
N ASN A 802 -63.63 -25.44 -8.75
CA ASN A 802 -63.85 -26.50 -7.77
C ASN A 802 -63.38 -27.86 -8.29
N MET A 803 -62.67 -28.66 -7.46
CA MET A 803 -62.79 -30.13 -7.43
C MET A 803 -62.06 -30.77 -6.22
N GLY A 804 -62.71 -31.73 -5.54
CA GLY A 804 -61.99 -33.01 -5.26
C GLY A 804 -61.48 -33.38 -3.85
N ARG A 805 -62.30 -33.32 -2.79
CA ARG A 805 -62.31 -34.26 -1.62
C ARG A 805 -61.00 -34.71 -0.92
N SER A 806 -60.89 -34.40 0.37
CA SER A 806 -60.13 -35.20 1.37
C SER A 806 -60.79 -36.57 1.65
N PRO A 807 -60.16 -37.50 2.43
CA PRO A 807 -60.46 -37.51 3.88
C PRO A 807 -59.39 -38.05 4.87
N SER A 808 -59.31 -37.38 6.03
CA SER A 808 -59.26 -37.93 7.42
C SER A 808 -58.03 -38.67 8.03
N SER A 809 -57.89 -38.46 9.35
CA SER A 809 -57.05 -39.16 10.37
C SER A 809 -55.53 -38.92 10.31
N GLY A 810 -54.80 -38.76 11.43
CA GLY A 810 -55.15 -38.64 12.87
C GLY A 810 -53.95 -38.07 13.65
N SER A 811 -54.08 -37.28 14.74
CA SER A 811 -54.44 -37.70 16.11
C SER A 811 -53.60 -38.88 16.63
N LEU A 812 -52.86 -38.83 17.75
CA LEU A 812 -52.91 -37.90 18.90
C LEU A 812 -51.63 -38.02 19.78
N SER A 813 -51.27 -36.91 20.44
CA SER A 813 -50.72 -36.79 21.81
C SER A 813 -49.42 -37.54 22.22
N GLU A 814 -48.78 -37.23 23.36
CA GLU A 814 -49.15 -36.34 24.49
C GLU A 814 -47.95 -35.59 25.05
#